data_AF-A0A0Q4DRB9-F1
#
_entry.id   AF-A0A0Q4DRB9-F1
#
_cell.length_a   1.000
_cell.length_b   1.000
_cell.length_c   1.000
_cell.angle_alpha   90.00
_cell.angle_beta   90.00
_cell.angle_gamma   90.00
#
_symmetry.space_group_name_H-M   'P 1'
#
loop_
_entity.id
_entity.type
_entity.pdbx_description
1 polymer ?
#
loop_
_entity_poly.entity_id
_entity_poly.type
_entity_poly.pdbx_seq_one_letter_code
_entity_poly.pdbx_strand_id
1 'polypeptide(L)'
;MRSHTADYDVVVVGGGLSGVAAAIAAARLDRRVALINNRPVLGGNSSSEVRVWVCGATAHGNQRWARENGIIGELYLENQYRNPDGNPIHWDDVVLDAVRAEPNISLYLNTDVRDVVATGPEGARRIESVTGWTMGAETETRFVAPVFLDCTGDGLVGHLAGARARLGKESRGEFDEDWAPEEAERTFLGSTLLFYTKDVGHPVRFVAPASAKSILETPIPSSRIIRSGDSGAHYWWIEWGGELDIVHDNERIRDELRSVILGIWDHIKNSGEFDAENLDLEWIGNVPGKREYRRLVGDYTLHQRDVIEQTRFDDGVAFGGWSIDLHPKEGMYATGAGAVQRFSNGVFEIPFRSLYSADVENLLMAGRDISATHIAFGAARVMATCAAMGEAAGTAASLGLARRTTPRGLYENHREELRQLLLRQDAPLIGVVDADPANLALSARVSASGVRAGLGPSDIAVARPHPLTEDVGVVVPVHPCLDGFEVRVAAEQDVDLAVEVWSTGLAQNVVPERLEHAVTVAVAAGDARWVHAPVRWEPETPANAVIVVRAQTGVTLFVTDELPPGVLTLVHTSDAEDQNVQVSLDELLVQWPTKPLRGRSVQFRVPTASEALAPERAVGGYQRPFGGPNLWASAPLTEAEAWLRLDWDRPVVAREIVLVFDDDPDIELNTLHHHRDPHLVMPSLVDTYRVEIQVAGSEEWTEVATVADNRRRRRSHPLPPGMGAIDAARVVVTATHGAPEARIVAFRVQE
;
A
#
# COMPACT_ATOMS: atom_id res chain seq x y z
N MET A 1 -5.14 -11.27 -42.41
CA MET A 1 -4.87 -11.96 -41.14
C MET A 1 -3.43 -12.46 -41.10
N ARG A 2 -2.65 -11.97 -40.14
CA ARG A 2 -1.28 -12.42 -39.87
C ARG A 2 -1.29 -13.33 -38.64
N SER A 3 -0.51 -14.41 -38.66
CA SER A 3 -0.31 -15.27 -37.49
C SER A 3 1.17 -15.30 -37.14
N HIS A 4 1.48 -15.13 -35.86
CA HIS A 4 2.85 -15.06 -35.34
C HIS A 4 2.96 -15.92 -34.07
N THR A 5 4.15 -16.49 -33.83
CA THR A 5 4.49 -17.15 -32.57
C THR A 5 5.63 -16.39 -31.91
N ALA A 6 5.49 -16.14 -30.62
CA ALA A 6 6.38 -15.31 -29.82
C ALA A 6 6.85 -16.08 -28.58
N ASP A 7 8.17 -16.21 -28.42
CA ASP A 7 8.79 -16.90 -27.29
C ASP A 7 9.29 -15.93 -26.22
N TYR A 8 8.82 -16.14 -25.01
CA TYR A 8 9.13 -15.34 -23.83
C TYR A 8 9.55 -16.22 -22.66
N ASP A 9 10.17 -15.61 -21.65
CA ASP A 9 10.48 -16.30 -20.41
C ASP A 9 9.26 -16.28 -19.47
N VAL A 10 8.52 -15.17 -19.48
CA VAL A 10 7.29 -15.00 -18.71
C VAL A 10 6.21 -14.35 -19.57
N VAL A 11 4.99 -14.87 -19.52
CA VAL A 11 3.81 -14.23 -20.13
C VAL A 11 2.87 -13.77 -19.02
N VAL A 12 2.56 -12.47 -19.01
CA VAL A 12 1.63 -11.84 -18.07
C VAL A 12 0.40 -11.39 -18.84
N VAL A 13 -0.78 -11.86 -18.45
CA VAL A 13 -2.05 -11.49 -19.10
C VAL A 13 -2.90 -10.64 -18.16
N GLY A 14 -3.17 -9.40 -18.57
CA GLY A 14 -3.90 -8.39 -17.80
C GLY A 14 -3.03 -7.17 -17.52
N GLY A 15 -3.43 -5.99 -18.03
CA GLY A 15 -2.70 -4.73 -17.86
C GLY A 15 -3.14 -3.91 -16.64
N GLY A 16 -3.79 -4.54 -15.65
CA GLY A 16 -4.06 -3.93 -14.35
C GLY A 16 -2.78 -3.72 -13.53
N LEU A 17 -2.88 -3.06 -12.37
CA LEU A 17 -1.70 -2.79 -11.55
C LEU A 17 -0.96 -4.05 -11.07
N SER A 18 -1.66 -5.17 -10.85
CA SER A 18 -1.01 -6.45 -10.56
C SER A 18 -0.15 -6.94 -11.73
N GLY A 19 -0.69 -6.93 -12.96
CA GLY A 19 0.05 -7.34 -14.14
C GLY A 19 1.19 -6.40 -14.52
N VAL A 20 1.00 -5.08 -14.34
CA VAL A 20 2.07 -4.09 -14.53
C VAL A 20 3.22 -4.35 -13.54
N ALA A 21 2.91 -4.47 -12.24
CA ALA A 21 3.94 -4.73 -11.23
C ALA A 21 4.63 -6.07 -11.45
N ALA A 22 3.90 -7.11 -11.84
CA ALA A 22 4.48 -8.42 -12.14
C ALA A 22 5.43 -8.38 -13.34
N ALA A 23 5.05 -7.68 -14.41
CA ALA A 23 5.88 -7.57 -15.60
C ALA A 23 7.16 -6.78 -15.32
N ILE A 24 7.08 -5.67 -14.59
CA ILE A 24 8.24 -4.85 -14.17
C ILE A 24 9.15 -5.67 -13.26
N ALA A 25 8.62 -6.36 -12.25
CA ALA A 25 9.39 -7.17 -11.31
C ALA A 25 10.19 -8.28 -12.03
N ALA A 26 9.55 -9.01 -12.96
CA ALA A 26 10.21 -10.04 -13.74
C ALA A 26 11.25 -9.45 -14.72
N ALA A 27 10.94 -8.33 -15.37
CA ALA A 27 11.82 -7.67 -16.34
C ALA A 27 13.11 -7.13 -15.70
N ARG A 28 13.02 -6.56 -14.49
CA ARG A 28 14.16 -6.09 -13.68
C ARG A 28 15.05 -7.23 -13.17
N LEU A 29 14.57 -8.47 -13.23
CA LEU A 29 15.33 -9.69 -12.95
C LEU A 29 15.73 -10.42 -14.25
N ASP A 30 15.97 -9.65 -15.31
CA ASP A 30 16.48 -10.09 -16.62
C ASP A 30 15.62 -11.15 -17.33
N ARG A 31 14.30 -11.10 -17.15
CA ARG A 31 13.36 -11.95 -17.90
C ARG A 31 12.77 -11.20 -19.08
N ARG A 32 12.70 -11.84 -20.24
CA ARG A 32 11.91 -11.35 -21.38
C ARG A 32 10.44 -11.61 -21.09
N VAL A 33 9.66 -10.53 -20.98
CA VAL A 33 8.25 -10.57 -20.58
C VAL A 33 7.36 -10.16 -21.74
N ALA A 34 6.28 -10.90 -21.98
CA ALA A 34 5.13 -10.38 -22.72
C ALA A 34 4.09 -9.88 -21.73
N LEU A 35 3.78 -8.58 -21.76
CA LEU A 35 2.64 -8.00 -21.02
C LEU A 35 1.48 -7.80 -21.99
N ILE A 36 0.42 -8.56 -21.82
CA ILE A 36 -0.73 -8.60 -22.73
C ILE A 36 -1.93 -7.93 -22.07
N ASN A 37 -2.51 -6.93 -22.72
CA ASN A 37 -3.71 -6.24 -22.23
C ASN A 37 -4.72 -6.10 -23.37
N ASN A 38 -6.00 -6.36 -23.07
CA ASN A 38 -7.05 -6.33 -24.08
C ASN A 38 -7.51 -4.91 -24.46
N ARG A 39 -6.97 -3.87 -23.81
CA ARG A 39 -7.38 -2.47 -23.97
C ARG A 39 -6.19 -1.54 -24.28
N PRO A 40 -6.44 -0.29 -24.71
CA PRO A 40 -5.39 0.61 -25.16
C PRO A 40 -4.59 1.28 -24.05
N VAL A 41 -5.05 1.21 -22.80
CA VAL A 41 -4.36 1.81 -21.63
C VAL A 41 -4.14 0.77 -20.52
N LEU A 42 -3.12 1.02 -19.71
CA LEU A 42 -2.77 0.21 -18.54
C LEU A 42 -3.39 0.80 -17.27
N GLY A 43 -3.31 0.07 -16.15
CA GLY A 43 -3.85 0.48 -14.84
C GLY A 43 -5.15 -0.25 -14.46
N GLY A 44 -5.82 -0.91 -15.41
CA GLY A 44 -7.03 -1.69 -15.13
C GLY A 44 -8.18 -0.78 -14.68
N ASN A 45 -8.73 -0.98 -13.47
CA ASN A 45 -9.81 -0.11 -12.98
C ASN A 45 -9.32 1.30 -12.58
N SER A 46 -8.00 1.51 -12.44
CA SER A 46 -7.46 2.86 -12.17
C SER A 46 -7.14 3.65 -13.42
N SER A 47 -7.27 3.05 -14.61
CA SER A 47 -7.02 3.75 -15.87
C SER A 47 -8.06 4.84 -16.12
N SER A 48 -7.78 5.72 -17.06
CA SER A 48 -8.72 6.75 -17.49
C SER A 48 -10.06 6.23 -18.06
N GLU A 49 -10.15 4.94 -18.39
CA GLU A 49 -11.36 4.27 -18.89
C GLU A 49 -12.40 4.00 -17.78
N VAL A 50 -11.95 3.84 -16.53
CA VAL A 50 -12.79 3.44 -15.38
C VAL A 50 -12.69 4.44 -14.22
N ARG A 51 -11.51 5.02 -13.98
CA ARG A 51 -11.24 6.12 -13.03
C ARG A 51 -11.55 5.81 -11.56
N VAL A 52 -11.32 4.58 -11.11
CA VAL A 52 -11.30 4.28 -9.68
C VAL A 52 -9.94 4.71 -9.12
N TRP A 53 -9.92 5.48 -8.02
CA TRP A 53 -8.65 5.83 -7.38
C TRP A 53 -7.90 4.58 -6.91
N VAL A 54 -6.57 4.63 -6.90
CA VAL A 54 -5.78 3.56 -6.29
C VAL A 54 -5.75 3.77 -4.78
N CYS A 55 -6.43 2.87 -4.07
CA CYS A 55 -6.30 2.69 -2.64
C CYS A 55 -5.48 1.43 -2.33
N GLY A 56 -5.13 1.28 -1.05
CA GLY A 56 -4.34 0.17 -0.56
C GLY A 56 -4.45 0.01 0.95
N ALA A 57 -3.40 -0.54 1.53
CA ALA A 57 -3.33 -0.90 2.94
C ALA A 57 -3.42 0.30 3.89
N THR A 58 -3.24 1.54 3.45
CA THR A 58 -3.49 2.74 4.29
C THR A 58 -4.95 2.88 4.73
N ALA A 59 -5.89 2.35 3.95
CA ALA A 59 -7.33 2.40 4.23
C ALA A 59 -7.84 3.82 4.57
N HIS A 60 -7.61 4.77 3.66
CA HIS A 60 -7.89 6.20 3.88
C HIS A 60 -7.17 6.82 5.08
N GLY A 61 -5.95 6.32 5.30
CA GLY A 61 -5.11 6.64 6.43
C GLY A 61 -5.77 6.30 7.76
N ASN A 62 -6.51 5.19 7.83
CA ASN A 62 -6.86 4.55 9.11
C ASN A 62 -5.68 3.72 9.60
N GLN A 63 -5.09 2.89 8.73
CA GLN A 63 -3.87 2.15 9.03
C GLN A 63 -2.64 3.07 8.99
N ARG A 64 -1.62 2.74 9.79
CA ARG A 64 -0.39 3.54 9.92
C ARG A 64 0.82 2.89 9.32
N TRP A 65 1.69 3.71 8.76
CA TRP A 65 2.90 3.27 8.05
C TRP A 65 2.62 2.15 7.03
N ALA A 66 1.43 2.20 6.45
CA ALA A 66 0.83 1.09 5.73
C ALA A 66 0.85 1.28 4.21
N ARG A 67 1.31 2.43 3.69
CA ARG A 67 1.45 2.61 2.23
C ARG A 67 2.35 1.54 1.67
N GLU A 68 1.91 0.90 0.58
CA GLU A 68 2.72 -0.08 -0.12
C GLU A 68 3.95 0.59 -0.76
N ASN A 69 5.13 0.02 -0.49
CA ASN A 69 6.40 0.41 -1.11
C ASN A 69 6.59 -0.34 -2.46
N GLY A 70 7.82 -0.56 -2.90
CA GLY A 70 8.14 -1.33 -4.10
C GLY A 70 7.64 -0.65 -5.36
N ILE A 71 7.22 -1.43 -6.36
CA ILE A 71 6.84 -0.90 -7.67
C ILE A 71 5.63 0.03 -7.58
N ILE A 72 4.63 -0.29 -6.75
CA ILE A 72 3.48 0.61 -6.56
C ILE A 72 3.86 1.89 -5.81
N GLY A 73 4.79 1.79 -4.84
CA GLY A 73 5.37 2.97 -4.19
C GLY A 73 6.07 3.90 -5.19
N GLU A 74 6.85 3.34 -6.12
CA GLU A 74 7.48 4.12 -7.21
C GLU A 74 6.43 4.85 -8.05
N LEU A 75 5.33 4.18 -8.42
CA LEU A 75 4.25 4.77 -9.21
C LEU A 75 3.50 5.87 -8.43
N TYR A 76 3.29 5.70 -7.12
CA TYR A 76 2.67 6.73 -6.29
C TYR A 76 3.53 7.99 -6.21
N LEU A 77 4.83 7.84 -5.93
CA LEU A 77 5.75 8.97 -5.85
C LEU A 77 5.88 9.70 -7.20
N GLU A 78 5.93 8.96 -8.31
CA GLU A 78 5.99 9.56 -9.63
C GLU A 78 4.68 10.28 -10.00
N ASN A 79 3.52 9.73 -9.62
CA ASN A 79 2.23 10.39 -9.81
C ASN A 79 2.11 11.66 -8.97
N GLN A 80 2.52 11.63 -7.69
CA GLN A 80 2.52 12.82 -6.83
C GLN A 80 3.35 13.96 -7.46
N TYR A 81 4.49 13.63 -8.08
CA TYR A 81 5.36 14.62 -8.70
C TYR A 81 4.81 15.14 -10.05
N ARG A 82 4.38 14.25 -10.95
CA ARG A 82 3.97 14.61 -12.33
C ARG A 82 2.50 15.01 -12.46
N ASN A 83 1.66 14.59 -11.53
CA ASN A 83 0.21 14.68 -11.62
C ASN A 83 -0.42 15.18 -10.30
N PRO A 84 0.05 16.31 -9.73
CA PRO A 84 -0.41 16.78 -8.40
C PRO A 84 -1.91 17.13 -8.34
N ASP A 85 -2.57 17.29 -9.49
CA ASP A 85 -4.00 17.57 -9.58
C ASP A 85 -4.87 16.33 -9.80
N GLY A 86 -4.28 15.15 -10.01
CA GLY A 86 -5.00 13.88 -10.01
C GLY A 86 -5.73 13.60 -11.31
N ASN A 87 -5.15 14.07 -12.42
CA ASN A 87 -5.72 13.87 -13.74
C ASN A 87 -5.56 12.40 -14.17
N PRO A 88 -6.66 11.69 -14.49
CA PRO A 88 -6.59 10.28 -14.86
C PRO A 88 -5.78 10.02 -16.15
N ILE A 89 -5.65 11.00 -17.04
CA ILE A 89 -4.85 10.85 -18.27
C ILE A 89 -3.36 10.86 -17.96
N HIS A 90 -2.90 11.72 -17.04
CA HIS A 90 -1.50 11.74 -16.63
C HIS A 90 -1.13 10.48 -15.84
N TRP A 91 -2.08 9.90 -15.10
CA TRP A 91 -1.86 8.61 -14.46
C TRP A 91 -1.62 7.49 -15.48
N ASP A 92 -2.38 7.43 -16.59
CA ASP A 92 -2.13 6.47 -17.66
C ASP A 92 -0.70 6.59 -18.22
N ASP A 93 -0.22 7.82 -18.41
CA ASP A 93 1.16 8.09 -18.86
C ASP A 93 2.20 7.65 -17.82
N VAL A 94 1.98 7.88 -16.52
CA VAL A 94 2.88 7.42 -15.45
C VAL A 94 3.04 5.89 -15.48
N VAL A 95 1.93 5.16 -15.60
CA VAL A 95 1.94 3.70 -15.66
C VAL A 95 2.59 3.19 -16.96
N LEU A 96 2.26 3.83 -18.09
CA LEU A 96 2.80 3.45 -19.39
C LEU A 96 4.31 3.72 -19.49
N ASP A 97 4.77 4.85 -18.98
CA ASP A 97 6.19 5.21 -18.95
C ASP A 97 6.99 4.25 -18.06
N ALA A 98 6.43 3.85 -16.90
CA ALA A 98 7.06 2.85 -16.03
C ALA A 98 7.27 1.51 -16.75
N VAL A 99 6.28 1.03 -17.51
CA VAL A 99 6.43 -0.20 -18.33
C VAL A 99 7.42 0.00 -19.46
N ARG A 100 7.39 1.14 -20.15
CA ARG A 100 8.30 1.44 -21.29
C ARG A 100 9.76 1.65 -20.86
N ALA A 101 9.99 2.04 -19.62
CA ALA A 101 11.32 2.15 -19.05
C ALA A 101 12.02 0.80 -18.94
N GLU A 102 11.27 -0.31 -18.92
CA GLU A 102 11.82 -1.66 -18.79
C GLU A 102 12.08 -2.30 -20.17
N PRO A 103 13.35 -2.44 -20.60
CA PRO A 103 13.68 -2.87 -21.96
C PRO A 103 13.33 -4.34 -22.24
N ASN A 104 13.16 -5.14 -21.19
CA ASN A 104 12.83 -6.56 -21.31
C ASN A 104 11.31 -6.83 -21.44
N ILE A 105 10.46 -5.80 -21.42
CA ILE A 105 9.01 -5.93 -21.62
C ILE A 105 8.65 -5.69 -23.09
N SER A 106 7.99 -6.67 -23.69
CA SER A 106 7.20 -6.49 -24.92
C SER A 106 5.73 -6.26 -24.55
N LEU A 107 5.24 -5.06 -24.81
CA LEU A 107 3.87 -4.66 -24.46
C LEU A 107 2.91 -4.89 -25.63
N TYR A 108 1.83 -5.64 -25.38
CA TYR A 108 0.77 -5.98 -26.33
C TYR A 108 -0.57 -5.41 -25.87
N LEU A 109 -0.86 -4.16 -26.26
CA LEU A 109 -2.15 -3.50 -26.02
C LEU A 109 -3.20 -3.96 -27.05
N ASN A 110 -4.48 -3.75 -26.74
CA ASN A 110 -5.61 -4.14 -27.60
C ASN A 110 -5.55 -5.59 -28.09
N THR A 111 -5.04 -6.49 -27.24
CA THR A 111 -4.82 -7.90 -27.57
C THR A 111 -5.68 -8.77 -26.66
N ASP A 112 -6.78 -9.27 -27.19
CA ASP A 112 -7.73 -10.12 -26.48
C ASP A 112 -7.22 -11.56 -26.46
N VAL A 113 -6.93 -12.12 -25.27
CA VAL A 113 -6.66 -13.55 -25.13
C VAL A 113 -7.94 -14.35 -25.32
N ARG A 114 -7.90 -15.36 -26.22
CA ARG A 114 -9.08 -16.15 -26.63
C ARG A 114 -8.94 -17.64 -26.41
N ASP A 115 -7.70 -18.13 -26.35
CA ASP A 115 -7.44 -19.56 -26.24
C ASP A 115 -6.19 -19.82 -25.39
N VAL A 116 -6.20 -20.93 -24.66
CA VAL A 116 -5.10 -21.42 -23.84
C VAL A 116 -4.93 -22.91 -24.09
N VAL A 117 -3.74 -23.29 -24.54
CA VAL A 117 -3.37 -24.70 -24.71
C VAL A 117 -2.68 -25.16 -23.44
N ALA A 118 -3.31 -26.09 -22.72
CA ALA A 118 -2.74 -26.76 -21.55
C ALA A 118 -2.83 -28.28 -21.68
N THR A 119 -1.77 -28.98 -21.31
CA THR A 119 -1.64 -30.46 -21.42
C THR A 119 -1.26 -31.06 -20.06
N GLY A 120 -1.21 -32.39 -19.97
CA GLY A 120 -0.97 -33.11 -18.71
C GLY A 120 -2.24 -33.61 -18.03
N PRO A 121 -2.11 -34.38 -16.93
CA PRO A 121 -3.24 -34.95 -16.21
C PRO A 121 -4.05 -33.88 -15.47
N GLU A 122 -5.31 -34.19 -15.18
CA GLU A 122 -6.14 -33.37 -14.29
C GLU A 122 -5.47 -33.23 -12.92
N GLY A 123 -5.43 -32.01 -12.37
CA GLY A 123 -4.74 -31.72 -11.11
C GLY A 123 -3.25 -31.39 -11.24
N ALA A 124 -2.65 -31.55 -12.43
CA ALA A 124 -1.26 -31.16 -12.70
C ALA A 124 -1.08 -30.81 -14.19
N ARG A 125 -1.97 -29.94 -14.71
CA ARG A 125 -1.88 -29.47 -16.09
C ARG A 125 -0.74 -28.46 -16.21
N ARG A 126 -0.25 -28.29 -17.43
CA ARG A 126 0.79 -27.32 -17.76
C ARG A 126 0.39 -26.52 -19.00
N ILE A 127 0.43 -25.20 -18.90
CA ILE A 127 0.16 -24.30 -20.03
C ILE A 127 1.36 -24.36 -20.98
N GLU A 128 1.07 -24.56 -22.27
CA GLU A 128 2.04 -24.54 -23.37
C GLU A 128 2.04 -23.18 -24.07
N SER A 129 0.86 -22.59 -24.25
CA SER A 129 0.72 -21.28 -24.91
C SER A 129 -0.61 -20.61 -24.64
N VAL A 130 -0.62 -19.28 -24.75
CA VAL A 130 -1.85 -18.47 -24.83
C VAL A 130 -1.93 -17.80 -26.20
N THR A 131 -3.13 -17.68 -26.77
CA THR A 131 -3.34 -17.06 -28.08
C THR A 131 -4.15 -15.78 -27.95
N GLY A 132 -3.58 -14.67 -28.41
CA GLY A 132 -4.19 -13.35 -28.40
C GLY A 132 -4.55 -12.84 -29.79
N TRP A 133 -5.64 -12.09 -29.90
CA TRP A 133 -6.08 -11.42 -31.12
C TRP A 133 -6.01 -9.90 -30.98
N THR A 134 -5.26 -9.26 -31.88
CA THR A 134 -5.19 -7.80 -31.98
C THR A 134 -6.04 -7.32 -33.16
N MET A 135 -7.25 -6.80 -32.86
CA MET A 135 -8.22 -6.42 -33.91
C MET A 135 -7.66 -5.36 -34.87
N GLY A 136 -7.08 -4.28 -34.34
CA GLY A 136 -6.58 -3.16 -35.16
C GLY A 136 -5.42 -3.52 -36.09
N ALA A 137 -4.73 -4.64 -35.83
CA ALA A 137 -3.64 -5.14 -36.65
C ALA A 137 -4.01 -6.40 -37.44
N GLU A 138 -5.25 -6.91 -37.29
CA GLU A 138 -5.71 -8.19 -37.80
C GLU A 138 -4.69 -9.33 -37.59
N THR A 139 -4.08 -9.35 -36.40
CA THR A 139 -2.96 -10.24 -36.07
C THR A 139 -3.35 -11.16 -34.93
N GLU A 140 -3.13 -12.45 -35.13
CA GLU A 140 -3.19 -13.47 -34.10
C GLU A 140 -1.77 -13.79 -33.64
N THR A 141 -1.53 -13.72 -32.34
CA THR A 141 -0.22 -14.05 -31.75
C THR A 141 -0.37 -15.20 -30.77
N ARG A 142 0.39 -16.26 -30.99
CA ARG A 142 0.58 -17.35 -30.05
C ARG A 142 1.80 -17.06 -29.18
N PHE A 143 1.60 -16.88 -27.88
CA PHE A 143 2.64 -16.61 -26.90
C PHE A 143 3.03 -17.90 -26.20
N VAL A 144 4.32 -18.22 -26.22
CA VAL A 144 4.90 -19.43 -25.62
C VAL A 144 5.85 -19.00 -24.50
N ALA A 145 5.71 -19.61 -23.33
CA ALA A 145 6.59 -19.38 -22.20
C ALA A 145 6.63 -20.58 -21.25
N PRO A 146 7.70 -20.71 -20.45
CA PRO A 146 7.75 -21.71 -19.39
C PRO A 146 6.80 -21.39 -18.23
N VAL A 147 6.51 -20.12 -17.95
CA VAL A 147 5.66 -19.66 -16.82
C VAL A 147 4.66 -18.61 -17.31
N PHE A 148 3.43 -18.67 -16.79
CA PHE A 148 2.33 -17.76 -17.10
C PHE A 148 1.78 -17.12 -15.82
N LEU A 149 1.41 -15.85 -15.89
CA LEU A 149 0.71 -15.13 -14.83
C LEU A 149 -0.67 -14.71 -15.31
N ASP A 150 -1.72 -15.15 -14.62
CA ASP A 150 -3.06 -14.58 -14.76
C ASP A 150 -3.18 -13.35 -13.86
N CYS A 151 -3.30 -12.19 -14.50
CA CYS A 151 -3.57 -10.91 -13.86
C CYS A 151 -4.82 -10.26 -14.48
N THR A 152 -5.71 -11.06 -15.09
CA THR A 152 -6.90 -10.56 -15.78
C THR A 152 -7.95 -10.04 -14.80
N GLY A 153 -7.86 -10.43 -13.53
CA GLY A 153 -8.84 -10.12 -12.47
C GLY A 153 -10.13 -10.94 -12.56
N ASP A 154 -10.44 -11.50 -13.74
CA ASP A 154 -11.57 -12.40 -13.98
C ASP A 154 -11.15 -13.90 -13.95
N GLY A 155 -9.86 -14.18 -13.72
CA GLY A 155 -9.27 -15.53 -13.73
C GLY A 155 -9.40 -16.23 -15.08
N LEU A 156 -9.30 -15.49 -16.19
CA LEU A 156 -9.60 -15.98 -17.54
C LEU A 156 -8.58 -17.04 -18.00
N VAL A 157 -7.29 -16.79 -17.81
CA VAL A 157 -6.22 -17.71 -18.26
C VAL A 157 -6.26 -18.98 -17.43
N GLY A 158 -6.43 -18.85 -16.11
CA GLY A 158 -6.61 -19.99 -15.22
C GLY A 158 -7.84 -20.82 -15.61
N HIS A 159 -8.97 -20.18 -15.87
CA HIS A 159 -10.19 -20.86 -16.31
C HIS A 159 -9.99 -21.63 -17.62
N LEU A 160 -9.40 -21.00 -18.64
CA LEU A 160 -9.14 -21.64 -19.95
C LEU A 160 -8.08 -22.76 -19.85
N ALA A 161 -7.12 -22.65 -18.92
CA ALA A 161 -6.16 -23.71 -18.62
C ALA A 161 -6.80 -24.90 -17.89
N GLY A 162 -8.00 -24.73 -17.31
CA GLY A 162 -8.69 -25.75 -16.52
C GLY A 162 -8.32 -25.73 -15.03
N ALA A 163 -7.83 -24.60 -14.51
CA ALA A 163 -7.60 -24.43 -13.09
C ALA A 163 -8.92 -24.41 -12.30
N ARG A 164 -8.93 -24.96 -11.08
CA ARG A 164 -10.07 -24.82 -10.17
C ARG A 164 -10.27 -23.37 -9.76
N ALA A 165 -11.53 -22.98 -9.63
CA ALA A 165 -11.93 -21.65 -9.18
C ALA A 165 -13.19 -21.70 -8.33
N ARG A 166 -13.34 -20.70 -7.46
CA ARG A 166 -14.54 -20.42 -6.67
C ARG A 166 -15.28 -19.23 -7.26
N LEU A 167 -16.61 -19.24 -7.09
CA LEU A 167 -17.52 -18.19 -7.53
C LEU A 167 -18.55 -17.93 -6.44
N GLY A 168 -18.77 -16.67 -6.10
CA GLY A 168 -19.74 -16.26 -5.10
C GLY A 168 -19.18 -16.31 -3.69
N LYS A 169 -20.01 -16.62 -2.69
CA LYS A 169 -19.63 -16.69 -1.27
C LYS A 169 -19.65 -18.13 -0.78
N GLU A 170 -18.58 -18.51 -0.09
CA GLU A 170 -18.46 -19.79 0.60
C GLU A 170 -19.43 -19.85 1.81
N SER A 171 -19.72 -21.06 2.30
CA SER A 171 -20.53 -21.21 3.51
C SER A 171 -19.69 -20.97 4.77
N ARG A 172 -20.33 -20.48 5.83
CA ARG A 172 -19.73 -20.27 7.15
C ARG A 172 -18.99 -21.50 7.66
N GLY A 173 -19.57 -22.68 7.46
CA GLY A 173 -19.00 -23.94 7.93
C GLY A 173 -17.77 -24.43 7.15
N GLU A 174 -17.51 -23.91 5.94
CA GLU A 174 -16.38 -24.37 5.12
C GLU A 174 -15.03 -23.82 5.62
N PHE A 175 -15.01 -22.55 6.04
CA PHE A 175 -13.82 -21.84 6.48
C PHE A 175 -13.91 -21.25 7.90
N ASP A 176 -15.01 -21.51 8.62
CA ASP A 176 -15.27 -20.99 9.97
C ASP A 176 -15.26 -19.44 10.02
N GLU A 177 -16.00 -18.84 9.07
CA GLU A 177 -16.06 -17.40 8.84
C GLU A 177 -17.42 -16.82 9.28
N ASP A 178 -17.45 -16.11 10.41
CA ASP A 178 -18.72 -15.59 10.96
C ASP A 178 -19.50 -14.65 10.01
N TRP A 179 -18.80 -13.93 9.12
CA TRP A 179 -19.42 -13.04 8.13
C TRP A 179 -19.87 -13.75 6.86
N ALA A 180 -19.50 -15.01 6.68
CA ALA A 180 -20.00 -15.82 5.58
C ALA A 180 -21.46 -16.26 5.83
N PRO A 181 -22.24 -16.47 4.76
CA PRO A 181 -23.61 -16.99 4.84
C PRO A 181 -23.63 -18.44 5.35
N GLU A 182 -24.76 -18.89 5.90
CA GLU A 182 -24.89 -20.28 6.39
C GLU A 182 -24.68 -21.32 5.29
N GLU A 183 -25.19 -21.02 4.10
CA GLU A 183 -25.07 -21.83 2.89
C GLU A 183 -24.35 -21.02 1.82
N ALA A 184 -23.57 -21.70 0.97
CA ALA A 184 -22.85 -21.04 -0.11
C ALA A 184 -23.83 -20.41 -1.11
N GLU A 185 -23.56 -19.19 -1.56
CA GLU A 185 -24.42 -18.47 -2.50
C GLU A 185 -23.62 -17.94 -3.69
N ARG A 186 -24.21 -17.98 -4.89
CA ARG A 186 -23.59 -17.42 -6.09
C ARG A 186 -23.94 -15.93 -6.23
N THR A 187 -23.40 -15.12 -5.32
CA THR A 187 -23.56 -13.66 -5.32
C THR A 187 -22.20 -12.99 -5.20
N PHE A 188 -22.04 -11.83 -5.83
CA PHE A 188 -20.75 -11.15 -6.00
C PHE A 188 -20.85 -9.70 -5.50
N LEU A 189 -19.70 -9.06 -5.35
CA LEU A 189 -19.61 -7.60 -5.38
C LEU A 189 -19.94 -7.11 -6.80
N GLY A 190 -20.86 -6.15 -6.92
CA GLY A 190 -21.30 -5.61 -8.20
C GLY A 190 -20.20 -4.83 -8.94
N SER A 191 -20.50 -4.46 -10.18
CA SER A 191 -19.63 -3.57 -10.96
C SER A 191 -19.99 -2.12 -10.72
N THR A 192 -18.99 -1.24 -10.77
CA THR A 192 -19.17 0.21 -10.63
C THR A 192 -19.05 0.91 -11.99
N LEU A 193 -19.81 1.99 -12.19
CA LEU A 193 -19.59 2.95 -13.26
C LEU A 193 -19.55 4.36 -12.64
N LEU A 194 -18.62 5.20 -13.09
CA LEU A 194 -18.42 6.53 -12.53
C LEU A 194 -18.78 7.62 -13.56
N PHE A 195 -19.02 8.83 -13.06
CA PHE A 195 -19.20 10.02 -13.90
C PHE A 195 -18.48 11.21 -13.28
N TYR A 196 -18.04 12.14 -14.13
CA TYR A 196 -17.39 13.37 -13.70
C TYR A 196 -18.18 14.58 -14.19
N THR A 197 -18.21 15.60 -13.34
CA THR A 197 -18.81 16.90 -13.62
C THR A 197 -17.73 17.97 -13.64
N LYS A 198 -18.03 19.09 -14.31
CA LYS A 198 -17.15 20.27 -14.34
C LYS A 198 -17.96 21.55 -14.28
N ASP A 199 -17.45 22.57 -13.59
CA ASP A 199 -17.99 23.92 -13.68
C ASP A 199 -17.45 24.59 -14.95
N VAL A 200 -18.34 25.06 -15.82
CA VAL A 200 -17.97 25.76 -17.07
C VAL A 200 -18.16 27.28 -17.00
N GLY A 201 -18.53 27.82 -15.82
CA GLY A 201 -18.66 29.25 -15.54
C GLY A 201 -19.85 29.94 -16.20
N HIS A 202 -20.80 29.19 -16.77
CA HIS A 202 -22.02 29.71 -17.35
C HIS A 202 -23.16 28.68 -17.28
N PRO A 203 -24.44 29.11 -17.29
CA PRO A 203 -25.55 28.18 -17.19
C PRO A 203 -25.58 27.15 -18.31
N VAL A 204 -25.67 25.88 -17.93
CA VAL A 204 -25.78 24.74 -18.87
C VAL A 204 -27.16 24.13 -18.78
N ARG A 205 -27.80 23.86 -19.92
CA ARG A 205 -29.07 23.13 -19.99
C ARG A 205 -28.80 21.64 -20.17
N PHE A 206 -29.43 20.81 -19.34
CA PHE A 206 -29.45 19.36 -19.53
C PHE A 206 -30.87 18.87 -19.82
N VAL A 207 -30.99 17.96 -20.78
CA VAL A 207 -32.24 17.25 -21.06
C VAL A 207 -31.90 15.76 -21.00
N ALA A 208 -32.46 15.07 -19.99
CA ALA A 208 -32.21 13.65 -19.81
C ALA A 208 -32.64 12.85 -21.06
N PRO A 209 -31.81 11.89 -21.52
CA PRO A 209 -32.23 10.97 -22.58
C PRO A 209 -33.35 10.06 -22.06
N ALA A 210 -34.15 9.51 -22.98
CA ALA A 210 -35.26 8.61 -22.63
C ALA A 210 -34.84 7.34 -21.86
N SER A 211 -33.55 6.98 -21.90
CA SER A 211 -32.98 5.88 -21.12
C SER A 211 -32.63 6.24 -19.68
N ALA A 212 -32.68 7.51 -19.28
CA ALA A 212 -32.42 7.90 -17.90
C ALA A 212 -33.55 7.41 -16.98
N LYS A 213 -33.17 6.86 -15.83
CA LYS A 213 -34.14 6.39 -14.85
C LYS A 213 -34.66 7.55 -13.99
N SER A 214 -35.94 7.54 -13.66
CA SER A 214 -36.53 8.47 -12.68
C SER A 214 -36.03 8.10 -11.27
N ILE A 215 -35.00 8.79 -10.78
CA ILE A 215 -34.35 8.41 -9.51
C ILE A 215 -35.27 8.59 -8.29
N LEU A 216 -36.20 9.54 -8.35
CA LEU A 216 -37.20 9.77 -7.31
C LEU A 216 -38.18 8.59 -7.13
N GLU A 217 -38.26 7.68 -8.12
CA GLU A 217 -39.06 6.45 -8.05
C GLU A 217 -38.24 5.24 -7.56
N THR A 218 -36.97 5.45 -7.19
CA THR A 218 -36.07 4.42 -6.69
C THR A 218 -35.80 4.63 -5.19
N PRO A 219 -35.24 3.65 -4.46
CA PRO A 219 -34.82 3.84 -3.08
C PRO A 219 -33.56 4.71 -2.93
N ILE A 220 -32.90 5.12 -4.02
CA ILE A 220 -31.59 5.78 -3.99
C ILE A 220 -31.63 7.12 -3.21
N PRO A 221 -32.57 8.06 -3.46
CA PRO A 221 -32.59 9.34 -2.75
C PRO A 221 -32.70 9.25 -1.24
N SER A 222 -33.28 8.17 -0.72
CA SER A 222 -33.44 7.94 0.73
C SER A 222 -32.36 7.07 1.35
N SER A 223 -31.60 6.32 0.55
CA SER A 223 -30.60 5.35 1.03
C SER A 223 -29.16 5.72 0.69
N ARG A 224 -28.95 6.69 -0.19
CA ARG A 224 -27.63 7.14 -0.64
C ARG A 224 -27.55 8.65 -0.59
N ILE A 225 -26.35 9.14 -0.31
CA ILE A 225 -26.08 10.58 -0.24
C ILE A 225 -25.73 11.08 -1.63
N ILE A 226 -26.48 12.07 -2.12
CA ILE A 226 -26.21 12.81 -3.36
C ILE A 226 -25.91 14.26 -2.97
N ARG A 227 -24.78 14.80 -3.41
CA ARG A 227 -24.34 16.17 -3.08
C ARG A 227 -23.90 16.92 -4.33
N SER A 228 -24.14 18.22 -4.33
CA SER A 228 -23.49 19.14 -5.27
C SER A 228 -22.01 19.23 -4.94
N GLY A 229 -21.15 18.91 -5.92
CA GLY A 229 -19.69 18.94 -5.78
C GLY A 229 -19.02 17.57 -5.74
N ASP A 230 -19.75 16.51 -5.36
CA ASP A 230 -19.25 15.14 -5.48
C ASP A 230 -19.11 14.77 -6.97
N SER A 231 -18.06 14.03 -7.30
CA SER A 231 -17.69 13.67 -8.68
C SER A 231 -16.83 12.41 -8.68
N GLY A 232 -16.91 11.59 -9.73
CA GLY A 232 -16.11 10.38 -9.85
C GLY A 232 -16.30 9.42 -8.68
N ALA A 233 -15.19 8.97 -8.11
CA ALA A 233 -15.16 7.94 -7.08
C ALA A 233 -15.79 8.33 -5.73
N HIS A 234 -16.19 9.59 -5.51
CA HIS A 234 -17.11 9.94 -4.42
C HIS A 234 -18.44 9.15 -4.51
N TYR A 235 -18.85 8.80 -5.72
CA TYR A 235 -20.00 7.94 -6.00
C TYR A 235 -19.63 6.46 -6.12
N TRP A 236 -18.67 5.97 -5.32
CA TRP A 236 -18.21 4.57 -5.34
C TRP A 236 -19.34 3.56 -5.14
N TRP A 237 -20.43 3.97 -4.48
CA TRP A 237 -21.62 3.17 -4.19
C TRP A 237 -22.56 2.99 -5.40
N ILE A 238 -22.30 3.67 -6.54
CA ILE A 238 -22.99 3.40 -7.81
C ILE A 238 -22.48 2.06 -8.34
N GLU A 239 -23.03 1.00 -7.78
CA GLU A 239 -22.65 -0.37 -8.02
C GLU A 239 -23.91 -1.23 -8.23
N TRP A 240 -23.83 -2.20 -9.14
CA TRP A 240 -24.92 -3.16 -9.36
C TRP A 240 -24.44 -4.43 -10.09
N GLY A 241 -25.26 -5.47 -10.04
CA GLY A 241 -25.03 -6.73 -10.75
C GLY A 241 -24.52 -7.87 -9.87
N GLY A 242 -24.47 -7.70 -8.54
CA GLY A 242 -24.00 -8.75 -7.61
C GLY A 242 -24.86 -10.02 -7.61
N GLU A 243 -26.10 -9.96 -8.09
CA GLU A 243 -26.98 -11.12 -8.27
C GLU A 243 -26.96 -11.71 -9.70
N LEU A 244 -26.18 -11.12 -10.60
CA LEU A 244 -26.05 -11.52 -11.99
C LEU A 244 -24.69 -12.21 -12.25
N ASP A 245 -24.51 -12.77 -13.43
CA ASP A 245 -23.18 -13.23 -13.85
C ASP A 245 -22.40 -12.03 -14.41
N ILE A 246 -21.52 -11.44 -13.61
CA ILE A 246 -20.84 -10.17 -13.92
C ILE A 246 -20.11 -10.18 -15.26
N VAL A 247 -19.61 -11.34 -15.71
CA VAL A 247 -18.94 -11.44 -17.02
C VAL A 247 -19.94 -11.60 -18.16
N HIS A 248 -20.95 -12.46 -18.03
CA HIS A 248 -21.92 -12.68 -19.11
C HIS A 248 -22.94 -11.54 -19.26
N ASP A 249 -23.34 -10.92 -18.16
CA ASP A 249 -24.31 -9.81 -18.10
C ASP A 249 -23.63 -8.42 -18.13
N ASN A 250 -22.34 -8.33 -18.46
CA ASN A 250 -21.55 -7.10 -18.39
C ASN A 250 -22.23 -5.89 -19.08
N GLU A 251 -22.74 -6.08 -20.30
CA GLU A 251 -23.39 -5.01 -21.07
C GLU A 251 -24.72 -4.56 -20.43
N ARG A 252 -25.48 -5.51 -19.88
CA ARG A 252 -26.72 -5.22 -19.14
C ARG A 252 -26.41 -4.42 -17.87
N ILE A 253 -25.37 -4.83 -17.14
CA ILE A 253 -24.91 -4.13 -15.94
C ILE A 253 -24.46 -2.71 -16.28
N ARG A 254 -23.69 -2.53 -17.36
CA ARG A 254 -23.29 -1.20 -17.86
C ARG A 254 -24.49 -0.32 -18.14
N ASP A 255 -25.46 -0.82 -18.91
CA ASP A 255 -26.60 -0.02 -19.36
C ASP A 255 -27.50 0.39 -18.18
N GLU A 256 -27.68 -0.50 -17.20
CA GLU A 256 -28.41 -0.20 -15.97
C GLU A 256 -27.69 0.89 -15.14
N LEU A 257 -26.40 0.73 -14.86
CA LEU A 257 -25.59 1.72 -14.13
C LEU A 257 -25.63 3.09 -14.83
N ARG A 258 -25.49 3.10 -16.16
CA ARG A 258 -25.54 4.32 -16.96
C ARG A 258 -26.92 4.99 -16.90
N SER A 259 -28.01 4.21 -16.93
CA SER A 259 -29.38 4.74 -16.80
C SER A 259 -29.58 5.46 -15.46
N VAL A 260 -29.01 4.91 -14.38
CA VAL A 260 -29.07 5.50 -13.04
C VAL A 260 -28.20 6.75 -12.95
N ILE A 261 -26.97 6.72 -13.44
CA ILE A 261 -26.09 7.91 -13.47
C ILE A 261 -26.78 9.08 -14.16
N LEU A 262 -27.38 8.85 -15.34
CA LEU A 262 -28.07 9.89 -16.08
C LEU A 262 -29.31 10.40 -15.33
N GLY A 263 -29.99 9.53 -14.60
CA GLY A 263 -31.08 9.92 -13.72
C GLY A 263 -30.61 10.74 -12.51
N ILE A 264 -29.48 10.38 -11.91
CA ILE A 264 -28.89 11.10 -10.77
C ILE A 264 -28.47 12.48 -11.26
N TRP A 265 -27.82 12.56 -12.42
CA TRP A 265 -27.45 13.83 -13.02
C TRP A 265 -28.66 14.69 -13.39
N ASP A 266 -29.73 14.10 -13.92
CA ASP A 266 -31.00 14.82 -14.17
C ASP A 266 -31.55 15.42 -12.88
N HIS A 267 -31.59 14.63 -11.79
CA HIS A 267 -32.03 15.10 -10.50
C HIS A 267 -31.15 16.23 -9.95
N ILE A 268 -29.82 16.08 -10.00
CA ILE A 268 -28.88 17.14 -9.60
C ILE A 268 -29.13 18.42 -10.42
N LYS A 269 -29.28 18.28 -11.73
CA LYS A 269 -29.29 19.42 -12.65
C LYS A 269 -30.63 20.13 -12.76
N ASN A 270 -31.74 19.41 -12.61
CA ASN A 270 -33.08 19.91 -12.96
C ASN A 270 -34.07 19.97 -11.78
N SER A 271 -33.76 19.42 -10.60
CA SER A 271 -34.67 19.47 -9.44
C SER A 271 -34.79 20.86 -8.80
N GLY A 272 -33.75 21.69 -8.92
CA GLY A 272 -33.63 22.95 -8.18
C GLY A 272 -33.14 22.77 -6.73
N GLU A 273 -32.76 21.57 -6.32
CA GLU A 273 -32.27 21.27 -4.96
C GLU A 273 -30.75 21.44 -4.79
N PHE A 274 -30.02 21.60 -5.89
CA PHE A 274 -28.55 21.63 -5.92
C PHE A 274 -28.04 22.89 -6.62
N ASP A 275 -26.90 23.40 -6.16
CA ASP A 275 -26.17 24.44 -6.87
C ASP A 275 -25.41 23.83 -8.05
N ALA A 276 -26.14 23.63 -9.15
CA ALA A 276 -25.65 22.94 -10.33
C ALA A 276 -25.86 23.74 -11.62
N GLU A 277 -26.23 25.03 -11.57
CA GLU A 277 -26.56 25.85 -12.74
C GLU A 277 -25.43 25.85 -13.78
N ASN A 278 -24.18 26.02 -13.33
CA ASN A 278 -23.00 26.08 -14.19
C ASN A 278 -22.26 24.73 -14.36
N LEU A 279 -22.73 23.67 -13.68
CA LEU A 279 -22.12 22.36 -13.79
C LEU A 279 -22.56 21.66 -15.09
N ASP A 280 -21.61 21.06 -15.79
CA ASP A 280 -21.82 20.19 -16.96
C ASP A 280 -21.38 18.76 -16.65
N LEU A 281 -21.99 17.80 -17.34
CA LEU A 281 -21.58 16.40 -17.29
C LEU A 281 -20.40 16.20 -18.23
N GLU A 282 -19.20 16.09 -17.67
CA GLU A 282 -17.97 15.99 -18.43
C GLU A 282 -17.74 14.61 -19.02
N TRP A 283 -17.99 13.56 -18.23
CA TRP A 283 -17.65 12.19 -18.60
C TRP A 283 -18.54 11.18 -17.88
N ILE A 284 -18.88 10.08 -18.56
CA ILE A 284 -19.41 8.85 -17.94
C ILE A 284 -18.54 7.70 -18.42
N GLY A 285 -18.19 6.79 -17.52
CA GLY A 285 -17.50 5.55 -17.88
C GLY A 285 -18.30 4.73 -18.89
N ASN A 286 -17.59 3.99 -19.75
CA ASN A 286 -18.21 3.06 -20.70
C ASN A 286 -17.84 1.59 -20.42
N VAL A 287 -16.90 1.36 -19.50
CA VAL A 287 -16.44 0.05 -19.07
C VAL A 287 -16.78 -0.09 -17.58
N PRO A 288 -17.65 -1.05 -17.19
CA PRO A 288 -17.90 -1.32 -15.79
C PRO A 288 -16.63 -1.80 -15.08
N GLY A 289 -16.31 -1.18 -13.95
CA GLY A 289 -15.25 -1.62 -13.06
C GLY A 289 -15.69 -2.83 -12.27
N LYS A 290 -15.37 -4.03 -12.76
CA LYS A 290 -15.65 -5.29 -12.05
C LYS A 290 -14.82 -5.38 -10.76
N ARG A 291 -15.46 -5.83 -9.67
CA ARG A 291 -14.84 -5.97 -8.34
C ARG A 291 -14.48 -7.40 -7.98
N GLU A 292 -15.18 -8.37 -8.55
CA GLU A 292 -15.06 -9.78 -8.20
C GLU A 292 -15.51 -10.64 -9.39
N TYR A 293 -14.85 -11.79 -9.57
CA TYR A 293 -15.43 -12.89 -10.34
C TYR A 293 -14.84 -14.25 -9.91
N ARG A 294 -14.02 -14.89 -10.74
CA ARG A 294 -13.36 -16.16 -10.40
C ARG A 294 -12.20 -15.92 -9.46
N ARG A 295 -12.24 -16.56 -8.30
CA ARG A 295 -11.07 -16.70 -7.41
C ARG A 295 -10.44 -18.06 -7.66
N LEU A 296 -9.26 -18.08 -8.26
CA LEU A 296 -8.56 -19.33 -8.57
C LEU A 296 -8.10 -20.00 -7.27
N VAL A 297 -8.08 -21.33 -7.25
CA VAL A 297 -7.72 -22.10 -6.06
C VAL A 297 -6.22 -22.36 -6.04
N GLY A 298 -5.55 -21.84 -5.01
CA GLY A 298 -4.16 -22.14 -4.68
C GLY A 298 -4.04 -23.19 -3.56
N ASP A 299 -2.81 -23.43 -3.12
CA ASP A 299 -2.54 -24.35 -2.01
C ASP A 299 -3.01 -23.82 -0.65
N TYR A 300 -3.24 -22.51 -0.58
CA TYR A 300 -3.84 -21.85 0.55
C TYR A 300 -4.97 -20.94 0.05
N THR A 301 -6.07 -20.89 0.78
CA THR A 301 -7.18 -19.95 0.53
C THR A 301 -7.20 -18.98 1.70
N LEU A 302 -6.82 -17.73 1.46
CA LEU A 302 -6.86 -16.68 2.49
C LEU A 302 -8.30 -16.52 3.00
N HIS A 303 -8.49 -16.51 4.32
CA HIS A 303 -9.82 -16.45 4.94
C HIS A 303 -9.92 -15.38 6.04
N GLN A 304 -11.14 -15.08 6.51
CA GLN A 304 -11.50 -13.98 7.40
C GLN A 304 -10.58 -13.87 8.63
N ARG A 305 -10.28 -14.98 9.29
CA ARG A 305 -9.41 -14.99 10.49
C ARG A 305 -7.99 -14.52 10.18
N ASP A 306 -7.46 -14.83 8.99
CA ASP A 306 -6.12 -14.39 8.61
C ASP A 306 -6.02 -12.87 8.58
N VAL A 307 -7.07 -12.21 8.10
CA VAL A 307 -7.18 -10.75 8.04
C VAL A 307 -7.36 -10.17 9.44
N ILE A 308 -8.36 -10.63 10.20
CA ILE A 308 -8.72 -10.04 11.49
C ILE A 308 -7.67 -10.30 12.57
N GLU A 309 -7.14 -11.51 12.64
CA GLU A 309 -6.11 -11.90 13.61
C GLU A 309 -4.69 -11.56 13.12
N GLN A 310 -4.57 -11.03 11.89
CA GLN A 310 -3.31 -10.64 11.27
C GLN A 310 -2.29 -11.80 11.29
N THR A 311 -2.74 -12.96 10.80
CA THR A 311 -1.96 -14.21 10.82
C THR A 311 -0.61 -14.03 10.13
N ARG A 312 0.44 -14.53 10.79
CA ARG A 312 1.81 -14.54 10.24
C ARG A 312 2.02 -15.79 9.39
N PHE A 313 2.63 -15.61 8.23
CA PHE A 313 2.95 -16.71 7.32
C PHE A 313 4.47 -16.81 7.13
N ASP A 314 4.99 -18.04 7.14
CA ASP A 314 6.39 -18.28 6.79
C ASP A 314 6.66 -18.06 5.29
N ASP A 315 5.59 -17.96 4.49
CA ASP A 315 5.57 -17.62 3.07
C ASP A 315 4.82 -16.31 2.76
N GLY A 316 4.70 -15.37 3.71
CA GLY A 316 4.16 -14.04 3.46
C GLY A 316 4.98 -13.27 2.40
N VAL A 317 4.34 -12.82 1.32
CA VAL A 317 5.01 -12.16 0.17
C VAL A 317 4.40 -10.82 -0.23
N ALA A 318 3.26 -10.46 0.36
CA ALA A 318 2.65 -9.14 0.27
C ALA A 318 1.85 -8.88 1.56
N PHE A 319 1.31 -7.68 1.73
CA PHE A 319 0.40 -7.37 2.83
C PHE A 319 -0.77 -6.51 2.35
N GLY A 320 -1.88 -6.57 3.09
CA GLY A 320 -3.02 -5.67 2.96
C GLY A 320 -3.30 -4.94 4.28
N GLY A 321 -4.17 -3.95 4.24
CA GLY A 321 -4.61 -3.19 5.42
C GLY A 321 -5.99 -2.56 5.27
N TRP A 322 -6.63 -2.76 4.12
CA TRP A 322 -8.03 -2.40 3.93
C TRP A 322 -8.93 -3.23 4.83
N SER A 323 -10.08 -2.68 5.22
CA SER A 323 -11.10 -3.42 5.96
C SER A 323 -11.65 -4.56 5.12
N ILE A 324 -12.27 -5.55 5.78
CA ILE A 324 -13.17 -6.47 5.08
C ILE A 324 -14.35 -5.65 4.56
N ASP A 325 -14.32 -5.27 3.28
CA ASP A 325 -15.27 -4.35 2.64
C ASP A 325 -16.27 -5.10 1.76
N LEU A 326 -17.44 -5.38 2.35
CA LEU A 326 -18.52 -6.13 1.70
C LEU A 326 -19.64 -5.20 1.26
N HIS A 327 -20.05 -5.34 0.01
CA HIS A 327 -21.09 -4.54 -0.63
C HIS A 327 -22.36 -5.39 -0.74
N PRO A 328 -23.56 -4.78 -0.63
CA PRO A 328 -24.81 -5.50 -0.83
C PRO A 328 -24.91 -5.99 -2.28
N LYS A 329 -25.39 -7.22 -2.48
CA LYS A 329 -25.51 -7.83 -3.82
C LYS A 329 -26.51 -7.09 -4.72
N GLU A 330 -27.50 -6.42 -4.10
CA GLU A 330 -28.48 -5.56 -4.75
C GLU A 330 -27.88 -4.19 -5.16
N GLY A 331 -26.67 -3.87 -4.67
CA GLY A 331 -25.91 -2.67 -5.00
C GLY A 331 -26.58 -1.37 -4.53
N MET A 332 -26.61 -0.37 -5.41
CA MET A 332 -27.24 0.94 -5.17
C MET A 332 -28.74 0.88 -4.85
N TYR A 333 -29.42 -0.24 -5.10
CA TYR A 333 -30.83 -0.42 -4.77
C TYR A 333 -31.09 -0.96 -3.35
N ALA A 334 -30.03 -1.38 -2.63
CA ALA A 334 -30.16 -1.83 -1.26
C ALA A 334 -30.57 -0.69 -0.34
N THR A 335 -31.57 -0.92 0.53
CA THR A 335 -32.07 0.09 1.48
C THR A 335 -31.19 0.24 2.73
N GLY A 336 -30.23 -0.66 2.95
CA GLY A 336 -29.24 -0.57 4.02
C GLY A 336 -27.99 0.24 3.60
N ALA A 337 -26.93 0.11 4.39
CA ALA A 337 -25.62 0.70 4.08
C ALA A 337 -25.10 0.25 2.72
N GLY A 338 -24.37 1.13 2.03
CA GLY A 338 -23.71 0.85 0.75
C GLY A 338 -22.53 -0.11 0.90
N ALA A 339 -21.94 -0.20 2.09
CA ALA A 339 -20.96 -1.22 2.45
C ALA A 339 -20.98 -1.50 3.96
N VAL A 340 -20.52 -2.69 4.33
CA VAL A 340 -20.23 -3.08 5.71
C VAL A 340 -18.74 -3.39 5.81
N GLN A 341 -18.08 -2.75 6.77
CA GLN A 341 -16.63 -2.80 6.93
C GLN A 341 -16.22 -3.24 8.33
N ARG A 342 -15.14 -4.01 8.40
CA ARG A 342 -14.46 -4.40 9.64
C ARG A 342 -12.96 -4.30 9.48
N PHE A 343 -12.29 -3.55 10.35
CA PHE A 343 -10.85 -3.38 10.35
C PHE A 343 -10.16 -4.41 11.24
N SER A 344 -8.95 -4.79 10.85
CA SER A 344 -7.93 -5.36 11.75
C SER A 344 -7.19 -4.22 12.47
N ASN A 345 -6.57 -4.51 13.61
CA ASN A 345 -5.82 -3.51 14.40
C ASN A 345 -4.55 -2.97 13.68
N GLY A 346 -4.13 -3.62 12.60
CA GLY A 346 -3.02 -3.23 11.74
C GLY A 346 -3.08 -3.96 10.40
N VAL A 347 -1.96 -4.01 9.69
CA VAL A 347 -1.85 -4.74 8.40
C VAL A 347 -1.81 -6.27 8.57
N PHE A 348 -2.22 -7.00 7.54
CA PHE A 348 -2.23 -8.47 7.47
C PHE A 348 -1.40 -9.00 6.29
N GLU A 349 -0.84 -10.20 6.41
CA GLU A 349 0.00 -10.83 5.38
C GLU A 349 -0.83 -11.58 4.33
N ILE A 350 -0.30 -11.66 3.10
CA ILE A 350 -0.81 -12.50 2.03
C ILE A 350 0.25 -13.56 1.70
N PRO A 351 -0.04 -14.86 1.90
CA PRO A 351 0.92 -15.93 1.68
C PRO A 351 1.11 -16.25 0.19
N PHE A 352 2.31 -16.68 -0.19
CA PHE A 352 2.66 -17.03 -1.56
C PHE A 352 1.82 -18.18 -2.12
N ARG A 353 1.40 -19.12 -1.26
CA ARG A 353 0.45 -20.19 -1.63
C ARG A 353 -0.89 -19.70 -2.17
N SER A 354 -1.26 -18.44 -1.93
CA SER A 354 -2.46 -17.83 -2.50
C SER A 354 -2.25 -17.26 -3.91
N LEU A 355 -1.00 -17.20 -4.39
CA LEU A 355 -0.61 -16.55 -5.66
C LEU A 355 -0.22 -17.55 -6.77
N TYR A 356 -0.47 -18.85 -6.59
CA TYR A 356 -0.30 -19.84 -7.65
C TYR A 356 -1.43 -20.87 -7.66
N SER A 357 -1.68 -21.46 -8.82
CA SER A 357 -2.72 -22.48 -8.99
C SER A 357 -2.32 -23.79 -8.33
N ALA A 358 -3.28 -24.43 -7.64
CA ALA A 358 -3.08 -25.74 -7.05
C ALA A 358 -3.00 -26.87 -8.08
N ASP A 359 -3.52 -26.69 -9.29
CA ASP A 359 -3.70 -27.74 -10.31
C ASP A 359 -3.17 -27.42 -11.71
N VAL A 360 -2.59 -26.23 -11.90
CA VAL A 360 -1.84 -25.86 -13.11
C VAL A 360 -0.42 -25.46 -12.72
N GLU A 361 0.54 -26.34 -13.02
CA GLU A 361 1.89 -26.36 -12.44
C GLU A 361 2.75 -25.12 -12.75
N ASN A 362 2.47 -24.42 -13.83
CA ASN A 362 3.24 -23.26 -14.28
C ASN A 362 2.40 -21.97 -14.34
N LEU A 363 1.32 -21.92 -13.56
CA LEU A 363 0.44 -20.77 -13.46
C LEU A 363 0.57 -20.08 -12.09
N LEU A 364 1.01 -18.83 -12.13
CA LEU A 364 0.89 -17.85 -11.05
C LEU A 364 -0.36 -17.00 -11.28
N MET A 365 -0.87 -16.37 -10.23
CA MET A 365 -2.04 -15.48 -10.29
C MET A 365 -1.88 -14.32 -9.32
N ALA A 366 -2.26 -13.12 -9.75
CA ALA A 366 -2.15 -11.91 -8.93
C ALA A 366 -3.21 -10.87 -9.27
N GLY A 367 -3.85 -10.35 -8.23
CA GLY A 367 -4.90 -9.34 -8.34
C GLY A 367 -6.20 -9.84 -7.73
N ARG A 368 -7.29 -9.76 -8.49
CA ARG A 368 -8.64 -10.10 -8.00
C ARG A 368 -9.03 -11.57 -8.16
N ASP A 369 -8.13 -12.35 -8.75
CA ASP A 369 -8.28 -13.75 -9.09
C ASP A 369 -7.44 -14.68 -8.19
N ILE A 370 -6.81 -14.13 -7.15
CA ILE A 370 -6.06 -14.89 -6.15
C ILE A 370 -6.94 -15.86 -5.36
N SER A 371 -6.28 -16.78 -4.65
CA SER A 371 -6.94 -17.74 -3.77
C SER A 371 -7.30 -17.13 -2.42
N ALA A 372 -8.57 -16.74 -2.29
CA ALA A 372 -9.17 -16.21 -1.07
C ALA A 372 -10.67 -16.61 -0.99
N THR A 373 -11.22 -16.65 0.21
CA THR A 373 -12.68 -16.67 0.42
C THR A 373 -13.28 -15.32 0.01
N HIS A 374 -14.58 -15.25 -0.27
CA HIS A 374 -15.26 -13.98 -0.56
C HIS A 374 -15.07 -12.95 0.55
N ILE A 375 -15.05 -13.40 1.81
CA ILE A 375 -14.93 -12.52 2.96
C ILE A 375 -13.52 -11.91 3.04
N ALA A 376 -12.47 -12.72 3.02
CA ALA A 376 -11.09 -12.20 3.03
C ALA A 376 -10.75 -11.41 1.76
N PHE A 377 -11.33 -11.80 0.62
CA PHE A 377 -11.20 -11.10 -0.64
C PHE A 377 -11.65 -9.64 -0.54
N GLY A 378 -12.66 -9.34 0.28
CA GLY A 378 -13.11 -7.98 0.58
C GLY A 378 -11.99 -7.04 1.02
N ALA A 379 -10.97 -7.56 1.73
CA ALA A 379 -9.80 -6.81 2.19
C ALA A 379 -8.60 -6.89 1.23
N ALA A 380 -8.39 -8.03 0.55
CA ALA A 380 -7.19 -8.27 -0.27
C ALA A 380 -7.26 -7.69 -1.70
N ARG A 381 -8.45 -7.37 -2.21
CA ARG A 381 -8.70 -7.00 -3.62
C ARG A 381 -8.35 -5.56 -4.04
N VAL A 382 -7.87 -4.73 -3.11
CA VAL A 382 -7.65 -3.30 -3.36
C VAL A 382 -6.42 -3.11 -4.24
N MET A 383 -6.41 -2.07 -5.09
CA MET A 383 -5.53 -2.04 -6.26
C MET A 383 -4.03 -1.94 -5.94
N ALA A 384 -3.62 -1.23 -4.88
CA ALA A 384 -2.21 -1.21 -4.48
C ALA A 384 -1.77 -2.54 -3.85
N THR A 385 -2.64 -3.18 -3.06
CA THR A 385 -2.44 -4.54 -2.56
C THR A 385 -2.33 -5.54 -3.73
N CYS A 386 -3.14 -5.36 -4.79
CA CYS A 386 -3.01 -6.15 -6.02
C CYS A 386 -1.67 -5.93 -6.72
N ALA A 387 -1.18 -4.69 -6.76
CA ALA A 387 0.14 -4.38 -7.31
C ALA A 387 1.27 -5.06 -6.51
N ALA A 388 1.19 -5.03 -5.17
CA ALA A 388 2.11 -5.73 -4.28
C ALA A 388 2.14 -7.25 -4.55
N MET A 389 0.96 -7.88 -4.70
CA MET A 389 0.87 -9.30 -5.10
C MET A 389 1.45 -9.55 -6.50
N GLY A 390 1.25 -8.59 -7.41
CA GLY A 390 1.83 -8.61 -8.75
C GLY A 390 3.35 -8.65 -8.72
N GLU A 391 3.97 -7.73 -7.99
CA GLU A 391 5.43 -7.70 -7.77
C GLU A 391 5.93 -9.04 -7.22
N ALA A 392 5.26 -9.57 -6.18
CA ALA A 392 5.57 -10.88 -5.61
C ALA A 392 5.52 -12.02 -6.64
N ALA A 393 4.44 -12.09 -7.44
CA ALA A 393 4.28 -13.12 -8.46
C ALA A 393 5.31 -13.00 -9.59
N GLY A 394 5.63 -11.78 -10.05
CA GLY A 394 6.65 -11.52 -11.07
C GLY A 394 8.05 -11.92 -10.62
N THR A 395 8.41 -11.59 -9.37
CA THR A 395 9.67 -12.01 -8.75
C THR A 395 9.74 -13.52 -8.59
N ALA A 396 8.65 -14.15 -8.13
CA ALA A 396 8.57 -15.60 -8.02
C ALA A 396 8.72 -16.29 -9.38
N ALA A 397 8.12 -15.77 -10.45
CA ALA A 397 8.31 -16.33 -11.79
C ALA A 397 9.78 -16.32 -12.21
N SER A 398 10.49 -15.21 -11.99
CA SER A 398 11.92 -15.12 -12.33
C SER A 398 12.78 -16.07 -11.49
N LEU A 399 12.51 -16.18 -10.18
CA LEU A 399 13.24 -17.08 -9.30
C LEU A 399 12.96 -18.56 -9.64
N GLY A 400 11.70 -18.90 -9.95
CA GLY A 400 11.29 -20.23 -10.38
C GLY A 400 12.04 -20.68 -11.62
N LEU A 401 12.24 -19.78 -12.59
CA LEU A 401 13.06 -20.05 -13.78
C LEU A 401 14.55 -20.21 -13.45
N ALA A 402 15.10 -19.37 -12.56
CA ALA A 402 16.49 -19.48 -12.11
C ALA A 402 16.77 -20.80 -11.40
N ARG A 403 15.83 -21.27 -10.58
CA ARG A 403 15.90 -22.52 -9.81
C ARG A 403 15.33 -23.73 -10.57
N ARG A 404 14.77 -23.53 -11.77
CA ARG A 404 14.14 -24.56 -12.62
C ARG A 404 13.07 -25.35 -11.88
N THR A 405 12.21 -24.64 -11.15
CA THR A 405 11.14 -25.22 -10.33
C THR A 405 9.80 -24.56 -10.63
N THR A 406 8.72 -25.24 -10.27
CA THR A 406 7.35 -24.71 -10.30
C THR A 406 7.13 -23.70 -9.16
N PRO A 407 6.06 -22.88 -9.20
CA PRO A 407 5.66 -22.04 -8.07
C PRO A 407 5.49 -22.83 -6.76
N ARG A 408 4.84 -24.01 -6.81
CA ARG A 408 4.75 -24.91 -5.66
C ARG A 408 6.12 -25.31 -5.13
N GLY A 409 7.05 -25.69 -6.01
CA GLY A 409 8.40 -26.06 -5.60
C GLY A 409 9.21 -24.89 -5.03
N LEU A 410 8.91 -23.63 -5.40
CA LEU A 410 9.45 -22.45 -4.72
C LEU A 410 8.94 -22.36 -3.28
N TYR A 411 7.65 -22.53 -3.05
CA TYR A 411 7.11 -22.55 -1.68
C TYR A 411 7.78 -23.63 -0.82
N GLU A 412 7.91 -24.84 -1.36
CA GLU A 412 8.47 -25.99 -0.65
C GLU A 412 9.97 -25.81 -0.31
N ASN A 413 10.76 -25.26 -1.24
CA ASN A 413 12.23 -25.34 -1.16
C ASN A 413 12.95 -23.98 -1.17
N HIS A 414 12.28 -22.88 -1.56
CA HIS A 414 12.92 -21.57 -1.82
C HIS A 414 12.13 -20.38 -1.27
N ARG A 415 11.15 -20.58 -0.38
CA ARG A 415 10.30 -19.47 0.12
C ARG A 415 11.10 -18.37 0.83
N GLU A 416 12.12 -18.72 1.60
CA GLU A 416 12.98 -17.71 2.23
C GLU A 416 13.79 -16.93 1.19
N GLU A 417 14.34 -17.61 0.20
CA GLU A 417 15.07 -16.99 -0.90
C GLU A 417 14.17 -16.01 -1.68
N LEU A 418 12.90 -16.37 -1.89
CA LEU A 418 11.91 -15.48 -2.49
C LEU A 418 11.70 -14.22 -1.64
N ARG A 419 11.50 -14.37 -0.33
CA ARG A 419 11.29 -13.21 0.57
C ARG A 419 12.53 -12.30 0.63
N GLN A 420 13.74 -12.86 0.67
CA GLN A 420 14.97 -12.08 0.63
C GLN A 420 15.14 -11.36 -0.72
N LEU A 421 14.80 -12.01 -1.84
CA LEU A 421 14.81 -11.37 -3.15
C LEU A 421 13.79 -10.21 -3.25
N LEU A 422 12.61 -10.39 -2.67
CA LEU A 422 11.59 -9.33 -2.57
C LEU A 422 12.09 -8.15 -1.73
N LEU A 423 12.72 -8.40 -0.57
CA LEU A 423 13.35 -7.34 0.21
C LEU A 423 14.40 -6.59 -0.61
N ARG A 424 15.26 -7.28 -1.37
CA ARG A 424 16.25 -6.62 -2.26
C ARG A 424 15.61 -5.66 -3.26
N GLN A 425 14.39 -5.94 -3.69
CA GLN A 425 13.62 -5.10 -4.61
C GLN A 425 12.81 -3.98 -3.92
N ASP A 426 12.88 -3.87 -2.59
CA ASP A 426 12.04 -2.97 -1.77
C ASP A 426 10.55 -3.30 -1.83
N ALA A 427 10.23 -4.55 -2.14
CA ALA A 427 8.87 -5.03 -2.18
C ALA A 427 8.19 -4.87 -0.81
N PRO A 428 6.86 -4.62 -0.78
CA PRO A 428 6.07 -4.41 0.42
C PRO A 428 5.92 -5.70 1.25
N LEU A 429 6.93 -6.03 2.06
CA LEU A 429 6.90 -7.12 3.04
C LEU A 429 6.74 -6.59 4.46
N ILE A 430 6.04 -7.32 5.33
CA ILE A 430 5.90 -6.99 6.76
C ILE A 430 6.58 -8.09 7.60
N GLY A 431 7.30 -7.71 8.65
CA GLY A 431 7.89 -8.68 9.58
C GLY A 431 9.00 -9.59 9.02
N VAL A 432 9.52 -9.32 7.81
CA VAL A 432 10.64 -10.06 7.23
C VAL A 432 11.94 -9.31 7.49
N VAL A 433 12.88 -10.01 8.15
CA VAL A 433 14.23 -9.50 8.42
C VAL A 433 15.11 -9.71 7.20
N ASP A 434 15.91 -8.71 6.84
CA ASP A 434 17.02 -8.85 5.90
C ASP A 434 18.10 -9.74 6.53
N ALA A 435 18.08 -11.00 6.09
CA ALA A 435 19.00 -12.06 6.50
C ALA A 435 19.74 -12.62 5.27
N ASP A 436 19.78 -11.83 4.20
CA ASP A 436 20.37 -12.21 2.94
C ASP A 436 21.88 -12.46 3.09
N PRO A 437 22.37 -13.70 2.88
CA PRO A 437 23.79 -13.99 3.02
C PRO A 437 24.68 -13.26 1.99
N ALA A 438 24.11 -12.76 0.88
CA ALA A 438 24.85 -11.96 -0.09
C ALA A 438 24.98 -10.48 0.33
N ASN A 439 24.24 -10.04 1.36
CA ASN A 439 24.35 -8.71 1.91
C ASN A 439 25.53 -8.62 2.89
N LEU A 440 26.68 -8.23 2.35
CA LEU A 440 27.94 -8.06 3.06
C LEU A 440 27.86 -7.01 4.19
N ALA A 441 26.89 -6.08 4.11
CA ALA A 441 26.66 -5.08 5.16
C ALA A 441 26.33 -5.72 6.52
N LEU A 442 25.72 -6.92 6.54
CA LEU A 442 25.40 -7.66 7.76
C LEU A 442 26.63 -8.08 8.58
N SER A 443 27.82 -8.06 7.97
CA SER A 443 29.09 -8.38 8.63
C SER A 443 29.95 -7.16 8.95
N ALA A 444 29.49 -5.96 8.58
CA ALA A 444 30.22 -4.73 8.81
C ALA A 444 29.99 -4.19 10.23
N ARG A 445 30.98 -3.46 10.76
CA ARG A 445 30.72 -2.50 11.82
C ARG A 445 30.05 -1.27 11.23
N VAL A 446 29.03 -0.77 11.92
CA VAL A 446 28.29 0.41 11.49
C VAL A 446 28.72 1.62 12.33
N SER A 447 28.88 2.76 11.70
CA SER A 447 29.07 4.05 12.38
C SER A 447 28.42 5.18 11.59
N ALA A 448 28.14 6.30 12.26
CA ALA A 448 27.54 7.47 11.62
C ALA A 448 28.12 8.79 12.15
N SER A 449 27.92 9.87 11.40
CA SER A 449 28.32 11.23 11.80
C SER A 449 27.57 11.74 13.04
N GLY A 450 26.41 11.16 13.34
CA GLY A 450 25.56 11.48 14.46
C GLY A 450 24.20 10.78 14.37
N VAL A 451 23.41 10.91 15.42
CA VAL A 451 22.04 10.40 15.52
C VAL A 451 21.16 11.50 16.08
N ARG A 452 19.89 11.57 15.66
CA ARG A 452 18.92 12.52 16.20
C ARG A 452 18.89 12.43 17.73
N ALA A 453 18.96 13.57 18.40
CA ALA A 453 18.87 13.65 19.86
C ALA A 453 17.40 13.54 20.29
N GLY A 454 17.05 12.44 20.97
CA GLY A 454 15.72 12.21 21.53
C GLY A 454 14.64 11.84 20.50
N LEU A 455 13.47 11.44 21.02
CA LEU A 455 12.33 10.97 20.21
C LEU A 455 11.25 12.04 19.99
N GLY A 456 11.22 13.09 20.81
CA GLY A 456 10.22 14.15 20.72
C GLY A 456 10.53 15.20 19.65
N PRO A 457 9.55 16.07 19.33
CA PRO A 457 9.78 17.22 18.45
C PRO A 457 10.75 18.23 19.10
N SER A 458 11.30 19.14 18.30
CA SER A 458 12.23 20.16 18.78
C SER A 458 11.58 21.11 19.78
N ASP A 459 12.33 21.51 20.81
CA ASP A 459 11.87 22.45 21.84
C ASP A 459 11.54 23.84 21.26
N ILE A 460 12.20 24.21 20.16
CA ILE A 460 12.00 25.49 19.47
C ILE A 460 10.90 25.43 18.40
N ALA A 461 10.29 24.27 18.19
CA ALA A 461 9.21 24.11 17.23
C ALA A 461 8.02 25.00 17.61
N VAL A 462 7.36 25.58 16.60
CA VAL A 462 6.18 26.39 16.84
C VAL A 462 5.07 25.47 17.33
N ALA A 463 4.61 25.71 18.57
CA ALA A 463 3.60 24.91 19.21
C ALA A 463 2.32 25.71 19.40
N ARG A 464 1.17 25.06 19.20
CA ARG A 464 -0.17 25.63 19.32
C ARG A 464 -0.90 24.97 20.48
N PRO A 465 -1.69 25.72 21.27
CA PRO A 465 -2.47 25.14 22.35
C PRO A 465 -3.53 24.17 21.79
N HIS A 466 -3.71 23.05 22.47
CA HIS A 466 -4.68 22.02 22.19
C HIS A 466 -5.37 21.60 23.49
N PRO A 467 -6.63 22.03 23.74
CA PRO A 467 -7.38 21.64 24.93
C PRO A 467 -7.47 20.13 25.06
N LEU A 468 -7.20 19.59 26.25
CA LEU A 468 -7.20 18.14 26.51
C LEU A 468 -8.62 17.64 26.83
N THR A 469 -9.52 17.77 25.86
CA THR A 469 -10.94 17.36 26.00
C THR A 469 -11.18 15.88 25.69
N GLU A 470 -10.27 15.26 24.93
CA GLU A 470 -10.28 13.85 24.55
C GLU A 470 -8.96 13.21 25.01
N ASP A 471 -8.90 11.89 25.15
CA ASP A 471 -7.62 11.23 25.45
C ASP A 471 -6.69 11.39 24.24
N VAL A 472 -5.42 11.70 24.49
CA VAL A 472 -4.41 11.85 23.44
C VAL A 472 -3.36 10.77 23.58
N GLY A 473 -3.15 9.98 22.54
CA GLY A 473 -2.11 8.96 22.46
C GLY A 473 -0.90 9.46 21.70
N VAL A 474 0.31 9.23 22.21
CA VAL A 474 1.56 9.48 21.51
C VAL A 474 2.25 8.15 21.24
N VAL A 475 2.34 7.76 19.97
CA VAL A 475 3.11 6.57 19.58
C VAL A 475 4.58 6.92 19.63
N VAL A 476 5.38 6.15 20.36
CA VAL A 476 6.84 6.32 20.45
C VAL A 476 7.55 4.97 20.28
N PRO A 477 8.69 4.93 19.58
CA PRO A 477 9.46 3.69 19.45
C PRO A 477 10.34 3.47 20.68
N VAL A 478 10.25 2.28 21.27
CA VAL A 478 10.92 1.93 22.52
C VAL A 478 12.04 0.92 22.24
N HIS A 479 13.28 1.37 22.48
CA HIS A 479 14.46 0.50 22.49
C HIS A 479 15.60 1.14 23.28
N PRO A 480 16.21 0.45 24.28
CA PRO A 480 15.74 -0.81 24.88
C PRO A 480 14.59 -0.60 25.86
N CYS A 481 14.47 0.58 26.46
CA CYS A 481 13.45 0.89 27.46
C CYS A 481 12.92 2.32 27.33
N LEU A 482 11.73 2.53 27.89
CA LEU A 482 11.12 3.82 28.15
C LEU A 482 11.23 4.06 29.67
N ASP A 483 11.95 5.10 30.08
CA ASP A 483 12.10 5.50 31.49
C ASP A 483 11.90 7.01 31.62
N GLY A 484 10.65 7.38 31.85
CA GLY A 484 10.18 8.76 31.93
C GLY A 484 9.58 9.28 30.63
N PHE A 485 8.59 10.16 30.79
CA PHE A 485 7.95 10.90 29.71
C PHE A 485 7.68 12.32 30.19
N GLU A 486 8.17 13.33 29.50
CA GLU A 486 7.85 14.72 29.79
C GLU A 486 6.88 15.25 28.74
N VAL A 487 5.82 15.92 29.18
CA VAL A 487 4.86 16.56 28.27
C VAL A 487 4.70 18.03 28.66
N ARG A 488 4.62 18.89 27.66
CA ARG A 488 4.35 20.31 27.89
C ARG A 488 2.86 20.54 28.08
N VAL A 489 2.49 21.09 29.24
CA VAL A 489 1.10 21.30 29.63
C VAL A 489 0.90 22.66 30.30
N ALA A 490 -0.29 23.24 30.15
CA ALA A 490 -0.79 24.35 30.96
C ALA A 490 -2.06 23.89 31.69
N ALA A 491 -2.34 24.46 32.86
CA ALA A 491 -3.50 24.08 33.68
C ALA A 491 -4.18 25.32 34.30
N GLU A 492 -5.50 25.37 34.26
CA GLU A 492 -6.29 26.46 34.85
C GLU A 492 -6.36 26.38 36.38
N GLN A 493 -6.25 25.17 36.93
CA GLN A 493 -6.27 24.87 38.36
C GLN A 493 -5.31 23.71 38.65
N ASP A 494 -5.01 23.48 39.94
CA ASP A 494 -4.24 22.31 40.35
C ASP A 494 -5.05 21.05 40.01
N VAL A 495 -4.45 20.12 39.26
CA VAL A 495 -5.10 18.89 38.81
C VAL A 495 -4.14 17.72 38.85
N ASP A 496 -4.71 16.52 39.00
CA ASP A 496 -4.01 15.27 38.80
C ASP A 496 -4.21 14.81 37.35
N LEU A 497 -3.11 14.63 36.62
CA LEU A 497 -3.10 14.19 35.23
C LEU A 497 -2.70 12.71 35.16
N ALA A 498 -3.55 11.88 34.57
CA ALA A 498 -3.26 10.46 34.35
C ALA A 498 -2.49 10.25 33.04
N VAL A 499 -1.39 9.51 33.14
CA VAL A 499 -0.53 9.14 32.01
C VAL A 499 -0.30 7.63 32.03
N GLU A 500 -0.53 6.99 30.91
CA GLU A 500 -0.50 5.54 30.77
C GLU A 500 0.41 5.14 29.60
N VAL A 501 1.04 3.97 29.71
CA VAL A 501 1.84 3.35 28.64
C VAL A 501 1.13 2.06 28.23
N TRP A 502 0.81 1.97 26.95
CA TRP A 502 0.17 0.82 26.34
C TRP A 502 1.08 0.19 25.30
N SER A 503 1.17 -1.13 25.27
CA SER A 503 1.77 -1.87 24.14
C SER A 503 0.72 -2.14 23.06
N THR A 504 1.21 -2.38 21.84
CA THR A 504 0.37 -2.48 20.64
C THR A 504 -0.05 -3.90 20.28
N GLY A 505 0.24 -4.89 21.14
CA GLY A 505 0.05 -6.31 20.86
C GLY A 505 1.01 -6.83 19.80
N LEU A 506 0.68 -6.63 18.51
CA LEU A 506 1.54 -6.98 17.39
C LEU A 506 2.46 -5.82 16.99
N ALA A 507 3.64 -6.15 16.46
CA ALA A 507 4.68 -5.18 16.11
C ALA A 507 4.29 -4.22 14.98
N GLN A 508 3.39 -4.64 14.07
CA GLN A 508 2.87 -3.80 13.00
C GLN A 508 1.71 -2.89 13.44
N ASN A 509 1.20 -3.06 14.68
CA ASN A 509 0.07 -2.28 15.19
C ASN A 509 0.55 -1.00 15.87
N VAL A 510 -0.38 -0.07 16.01
CA VAL A 510 -0.17 1.30 16.54
C VAL A 510 -1.33 1.77 17.43
N VAL A 511 -2.10 0.82 17.95
CA VAL A 511 -3.26 1.07 18.81
C VAL A 511 -2.94 0.67 20.25
N PRO A 512 -3.52 1.31 21.28
CA PRO A 512 -3.28 0.96 22.67
C PRO A 512 -4.02 -0.32 23.05
N GLU A 513 -3.35 -1.48 22.98
CA GLU A 513 -3.98 -2.79 23.18
C GLU A 513 -3.86 -3.30 24.62
N ARG A 514 -2.65 -3.28 25.20
CA ARG A 514 -2.41 -3.78 26.56
C ARG A 514 -1.74 -2.71 27.43
N LEU A 515 -2.36 -2.40 28.57
CA LEU A 515 -1.79 -1.47 29.55
C LEU A 515 -0.56 -2.08 30.23
N GLU A 516 0.58 -1.39 30.14
CA GLU A 516 1.86 -1.82 30.71
C GLU A 516 2.20 -1.04 31.99
N HIS A 517 1.88 0.25 32.03
CA HIS A 517 2.17 1.10 33.17
C HIS A 517 1.20 2.28 33.25
N ALA A 518 0.86 2.74 34.45
CA ALA A 518 -0.01 3.89 34.66
C ALA A 518 0.49 4.71 35.85
N VAL A 519 0.50 6.04 35.71
CA VAL A 519 0.88 6.98 36.75
C VAL A 519 -0.08 8.16 36.78
N THR A 520 -0.14 8.82 37.93
CA THR A 520 -0.85 10.10 38.08
C THR A 520 0.16 11.14 38.54
N VAL A 521 0.20 12.28 37.88
CA VAL A 521 1.11 13.38 38.20
C VAL A 521 0.36 14.66 38.53
N ALA A 522 0.77 15.31 39.61
CA ALA A 522 0.21 16.60 40.00
C ALA A 522 0.70 17.69 39.05
N VAL A 523 -0.23 18.44 38.47
CA VAL A 523 0.02 19.59 37.59
C VAL A 523 -0.56 20.82 38.29
N ALA A 524 0.33 21.70 38.75
CA ALA A 524 -0.11 22.95 39.38
C ALA A 524 -0.65 23.95 38.35
N ALA A 525 -1.59 24.78 38.77
CA ALA A 525 -2.19 25.85 37.97
C ALA A 525 -1.13 26.82 37.42
N GLY A 526 -1.32 27.31 36.20
CA GLY A 526 -0.53 28.36 35.57
C GLY A 526 -0.11 28.04 34.13
N ASP A 527 0.84 28.84 33.64
CA ASP A 527 1.32 28.79 32.26
C ASP A 527 1.99 27.46 31.88
N ALA A 528 2.22 27.31 30.57
CA ALA A 528 2.84 26.14 29.96
C ALA A 528 4.17 25.77 30.62
N ARG A 529 4.28 24.54 31.13
CA ARG A 529 5.48 23.99 31.75
C ARG A 529 5.69 22.54 31.31
N TRP A 530 6.92 22.05 31.49
CA TRP A 530 7.22 20.63 31.36
C TRP A 530 6.79 19.89 32.62
N VAL A 531 6.02 18.81 32.45
CA VAL A 531 5.63 17.91 33.53
C VAL A 531 6.22 16.54 33.25
N HIS A 532 6.93 15.99 34.23
CA HIS A 532 7.53 14.67 34.15
C HIS A 532 6.59 13.60 34.71
N ALA A 533 6.21 12.66 33.86
CA ALA A 533 5.52 11.42 34.21
C ALA A 533 6.55 10.29 34.37
N PRO A 534 6.71 9.71 35.57
CA PRO A 534 7.69 8.65 35.83
C PRO A 534 7.19 7.29 35.32
N VAL A 535 6.91 7.21 34.02
CA VAL A 535 6.48 5.97 33.37
C VAL A 535 7.66 5.06 33.09
N ARG A 536 7.47 3.74 33.18
CA ARG A 536 8.52 2.77 32.85
C ARG A 536 7.96 1.60 32.06
N TRP A 537 8.65 1.24 30.98
CA TRP A 537 8.38 0.01 30.24
C TRP A 537 9.64 -0.48 29.51
N GLU A 538 9.88 -1.78 29.51
CA GLU A 538 11.06 -2.41 28.92
C GLU A 538 10.60 -3.65 28.13
N PRO A 539 10.31 -3.51 26.83
CA PRO A 539 9.88 -4.63 26.01
C PRO A 539 11.04 -5.60 25.74
N GLU A 540 10.73 -6.89 25.58
CA GLU A 540 11.74 -7.94 25.31
C GLU A 540 12.46 -7.75 23.97
N THR A 541 11.74 -7.19 22.99
CA THR A 541 12.23 -6.83 21.66
C THR A 541 11.81 -5.40 21.36
N PRO A 542 12.45 -4.72 20.39
CA PRO A 542 12.03 -3.36 20.00
C PRO A 542 10.53 -3.32 19.68
N ALA A 543 9.83 -2.34 20.25
CA ALA A 543 8.38 -2.24 20.11
C ALA A 543 7.91 -0.78 20.11
N ASN A 544 6.68 -0.55 19.64
CA ASN A 544 6.00 0.73 19.80
C ASN A 544 5.25 0.76 21.14
N ALA A 545 5.29 1.90 21.82
CA ALA A 545 4.39 2.23 22.93
C ALA A 545 3.40 3.29 22.48
N VAL A 546 2.16 3.22 22.98
CA VAL A 546 1.20 4.32 22.94
C VAL A 546 1.13 4.94 24.33
N ILE A 547 1.69 6.14 24.49
CA ILE A 547 1.62 6.90 25.74
C ILE A 547 0.32 7.70 25.72
N VAL A 548 -0.65 7.29 26.53
CA VAL A 548 -1.97 7.92 26.62
C VAL A 548 -1.97 8.96 27.74
N VAL A 549 -2.23 10.21 27.38
CA VAL A 549 -2.53 11.30 28.31
C VAL A 549 -4.05 11.43 28.38
N ARG A 550 -4.63 11.12 29.54
CA ARG A 550 -6.09 11.07 29.70
C ARG A 550 -6.70 12.48 29.66
N ALA A 551 -7.88 12.59 29.07
CA ALA A 551 -8.70 13.79 29.01
C ALA A 551 -8.81 14.44 30.39
N GLN A 552 -8.56 15.75 30.48
CA GLN A 552 -8.65 16.47 31.74
C GLN A 552 -9.12 17.91 31.49
N THR A 553 -10.25 18.27 32.10
CA THR A 553 -10.85 19.60 31.93
C THR A 553 -9.95 20.67 32.54
N GLY A 554 -9.75 21.77 31.81
CA GLY A 554 -8.86 22.87 32.23
C GLY A 554 -7.37 22.58 32.02
N VAL A 555 -7.00 21.47 31.36
CA VAL A 555 -5.63 21.18 30.91
C VAL A 555 -5.51 21.43 29.41
N THR A 556 -4.38 22.00 29.01
CA THR A 556 -4.03 22.25 27.60
C THR A 556 -2.69 21.59 27.29
N LEU A 557 -2.68 20.74 26.26
CA LEU A 557 -1.46 20.25 25.62
C LEU A 557 -0.97 21.25 24.57
N PHE A 558 0.25 21.05 24.07
CA PHE A 558 0.82 21.84 22.98
C PHE A 558 1.17 20.92 21.83
N VAL A 559 0.71 21.24 20.62
CA VAL A 559 0.95 20.45 19.40
C VAL A 559 1.77 21.24 18.38
N THR A 560 2.59 20.56 17.59
CA THR A 560 3.47 21.16 16.58
C THR A 560 3.35 20.42 15.24
N ASP A 561 3.72 21.12 14.16
CA ASP A 561 3.75 20.60 12.80
C ASP A 561 5.06 19.80 12.51
N GLU A 562 6.00 19.74 13.46
CA GLU A 562 7.16 18.83 13.40
C GLU A 562 6.75 17.42 13.83
N LEU A 563 6.97 16.42 12.96
CA LEU A 563 6.75 15.01 13.25
C LEU A 563 8.07 14.21 13.22
N PRO A 564 8.60 13.81 14.39
CA PRO A 564 9.80 12.98 14.47
C PRO A 564 9.61 11.59 13.85
N PRO A 565 10.70 10.93 13.41
CA PRO A 565 10.61 9.57 12.84
C PRO A 565 10.09 8.57 13.87
N GLY A 566 9.11 7.75 13.45
CA GLY A 566 8.50 6.73 14.30
C GLY A 566 7.48 7.26 15.32
N VAL A 567 7.10 8.53 15.24
CA VAL A 567 6.10 9.15 16.13
C VAL A 567 4.79 9.39 15.41
N LEU A 568 3.68 9.16 16.10
CA LEU A 568 2.31 9.51 15.67
C LEU A 568 1.54 10.10 16.84
N THR A 569 0.55 10.94 16.54
CA THR A 569 -0.43 11.41 17.53
C THR A 569 -1.81 10.85 17.22
N LEU A 570 -2.40 10.18 18.20
CA LEU A 570 -3.73 9.58 18.17
C LEU A 570 -4.67 10.41 19.05
N VAL A 571 -5.95 10.45 18.69
CA VAL A 571 -7.00 11.04 19.52
C VAL A 571 -8.07 10.00 19.75
N HIS A 572 -8.47 9.80 21.01
CA HIS A 572 -9.55 8.88 21.34
C HIS A 572 -10.90 9.52 21.03
N THR A 573 -11.49 9.11 19.90
CA THR A 573 -12.76 9.64 19.42
C THR A 573 -13.49 8.57 18.63
N SER A 574 -14.81 8.71 18.47
CA SER A 574 -15.66 7.69 17.86
C SER A 574 -16.60 8.32 16.83
N ASP A 575 -16.09 8.54 15.62
CA ASP A 575 -16.89 9.05 14.50
C ASP A 575 -16.72 8.19 13.25
N ALA A 576 -17.85 7.81 12.63
CA ALA A 576 -17.86 7.21 11.30
C ALA A 576 -18.02 8.32 10.24
N GLU A 577 -16.96 8.58 9.48
CA GLU A 577 -16.94 9.69 8.51
C GLU A 577 -17.86 9.50 7.29
N ASP A 578 -17.92 8.27 6.74
CA ASP A 578 -18.78 7.96 5.60
C ASP A 578 -20.09 7.31 6.06
N GLN A 579 -21.18 8.06 5.97
CA GLN A 579 -22.51 7.63 6.36
C GLN A 579 -23.10 6.55 5.43
N ASN A 580 -22.48 6.30 4.26
CA ASN A 580 -22.85 5.18 3.39
C ASN A 580 -22.19 3.85 3.84
N VAL A 581 -21.26 3.88 4.82
CA VAL A 581 -20.53 2.71 5.31
C VAL A 581 -20.91 2.42 6.76
N GLN A 582 -21.18 1.15 7.05
CA GLN A 582 -21.35 0.67 8.41
C GLN A 582 -20.03 0.11 8.94
N VAL A 583 -19.54 0.65 10.05
CA VAL A 583 -18.33 0.20 10.77
C VAL A 583 -18.67 0.03 12.26
N SER A 584 -18.02 -0.93 12.93
CA SER A 584 -18.12 -1.02 14.40
C SER A 584 -17.27 0.05 15.08
N LEU A 585 -17.87 0.80 16.01
CA LEU A 585 -17.16 1.80 16.82
C LEU A 585 -16.37 1.19 17.99
N ASP A 586 -16.50 -0.12 18.21
CA ASP A 586 -15.79 -0.85 19.27
C ASP A 586 -14.38 -1.32 18.83
N GLU A 587 -14.03 -1.14 17.54
CA GLU A 587 -12.73 -1.52 17.01
C GLU A 587 -11.64 -0.53 17.45
N LEU A 588 -10.53 -1.01 18.02
CA LEU A 588 -9.47 -0.15 18.55
C LEU A 588 -8.89 0.82 17.50
N LEU A 589 -8.74 0.36 16.25
CA LEU A 589 -8.27 1.22 15.15
C LEU A 589 -9.24 2.38 14.88
N VAL A 590 -10.54 2.14 15.03
CA VAL A 590 -11.61 3.13 14.84
C VAL A 590 -11.67 4.11 16.00
N GLN A 591 -11.40 3.64 17.23
CA GLN A 591 -11.39 4.47 18.44
C GLN A 591 -10.17 5.40 18.54
N TRP A 592 -9.07 5.06 17.87
CA TRP A 592 -7.80 5.80 17.96
C TRP A 592 -7.30 6.30 16.58
N PRO A 593 -8.07 7.14 15.87
CA PRO A 593 -7.61 7.72 14.60
C PRO A 593 -6.49 8.75 14.82
N THR A 594 -5.59 8.91 13.83
CA THR A 594 -4.69 10.09 13.79
C THR A 594 -5.33 11.28 13.11
N LYS A 595 -6.39 11.09 12.30
CA LYS A 595 -6.95 12.13 11.41
C LYS A 595 -7.08 13.51 12.07
N PRO A 596 -7.58 13.65 13.33
CA PRO A 596 -7.70 14.95 13.99
C PRO A 596 -6.36 15.70 14.16
N LEU A 597 -5.25 14.98 14.32
CA LEU A 597 -3.90 15.50 14.54
C LEU A 597 -2.87 14.93 13.55
N ARG A 598 -3.31 14.49 12.35
CA ARG A 598 -2.43 13.91 11.34
C ARG A 598 -1.33 14.91 10.95
N GLY A 599 -0.09 14.41 10.84
CA GLY A 599 1.08 15.23 10.54
C GLY A 599 1.54 16.13 11.69
N ARG A 600 0.95 16.00 12.89
CA ARG A 600 1.29 16.81 14.06
C ARG A 600 1.73 15.95 15.24
N SER A 601 2.64 16.48 16.05
CA SER A 601 3.11 15.86 17.29
C SER A 601 2.67 16.66 18.51
N VAL A 602 2.33 15.99 19.61
CA VAL A 602 2.35 16.62 20.95
C VAL A 602 3.80 17.05 21.26
N GLN A 603 3.97 18.14 21.99
CA GLN A 603 5.27 18.55 22.49
C GLN A 603 5.65 17.73 23.72
N PHE A 604 6.49 16.72 23.50
CA PHE A 604 6.96 15.80 24.54
C PHE A 604 8.48 15.59 24.48
N ARG A 605 9.04 15.00 25.54
CA ARG A 605 10.41 14.49 25.59
C ARG A 605 10.43 13.11 26.24
N VAL A 606 11.39 12.29 25.81
CA VAL A 606 11.74 11.05 26.48
C VAL A 606 13.15 11.23 27.02
N PRO A 607 13.36 11.33 28.35
CA PRO A 607 14.68 11.58 28.93
C PRO A 607 15.68 10.43 28.71
N THR A 608 15.19 9.21 28.53
CA THR A 608 16.02 8.04 28.25
C THR A 608 16.62 8.11 26.86
N ALA A 609 17.91 7.76 26.73
CA ALA A 609 18.52 7.56 25.42
C ALA A 609 17.84 6.36 24.72
N SER A 610 17.58 6.50 23.42
CA SER A 610 16.91 5.47 22.61
C SER A 610 17.83 4.98 21.50
N GLU A 611 17.82 3.67 21.27
CA GLU A 611 18.49 3.00 20.14
C GLU A 611 17.56 2.81 18.94
N ALA A 612 16.33 3.32 19.00
CA ALA A 612 15.33 3.15 17.95
C ALA A 612 15.69 3.83 16.61
N LEU A 613 16.62 4.79 16.63
CA LEU A 613 17.11 5.55 15.47
C LEU A 613 18.63 5.37 15.25
N ALA A 614 19.23 4.39 15.93
CA ALA A 614 20.67 4.12 15.87
C ALA A 614 21.11 3.70 14.45
N PRO A 615 22.38 3.93 14.05
CA PRO A 615 22.85 3.62 12.70
C PRO A 615 22.69 2.15 12.32
N GLU A 616 22.76 1.23 13.29
CA GLU A 616 22.54 -0.20 13.11
C GLU A 616 21.13 -0.53 12.61
N ARG A 617 20.14 0.36 12.82
CA ARG A 617 18.76 0.17 12.34
C ARG A 617 18.65 0.24 10.82
N ALA A 618 19.62 0.85 10.15
CA ALA A 618 19.68 0.92 8.70
C ALA A 618 20.47 -0.25 8.08
N VAL A 619 20.96 -1.20 8.87
CA VAL A 619 21.79 -2.31 8.38
C VAL A 619 21.23 -3.63 8.88
N GLY A 620 20.58 -4.37 7.98
CA GLY A 620 19.78 -5.54 8.35
C GLY A 620 18.43 -5.15 8.94
N GLY A 621 17.77 -6.07 9.63
CA GLY A 621 16.48 -5.80 10.26
C GLY A 621 15.33 -5.67 9.26
N TYR A 622 14.32 -4.87 9.58
CA TYR A 622 13.11 -4.69 8.76
C TYR A 622 13.24 -3.48 7.83
N GLN A 623 12.70 -3.56 6.62
CA GLN A 623 12.80 -2.49 5.61
C GLN A 623 11.68 -1.44 5.69
N ARG A 624 10.95 -1.42 6.80
CA ARG A 624 9.81 -0.54 7.06
C ARG A 624 9.46 -0.54 8.55
N PRO A 625 8.56 0.35 8.99
CA PRO A 625 8.09 0.33 10.37
C PRO A 625 7.48 -1.02 10.78
N PHE A 626 8.04 -1.61 11.84
CA PHE A 626 7.64 -2.88 12.45
C PHE A 626 8.30 -2.98 13.83
N GLY A 627 7.55 -2.79 14.91
CA GLY A 627 8.10 -2.70 16.27
C GLY A 627 8.98 -1.46 16.50
N GLY A 628 8.80 -0.43 15.68
CA GLY A 628 9.65 0.76 15.62
C GLY A 628 9.84 1.23 14.18
N PRO A 629 10.56 2.33 13.93
CA PRO A 629 10.69 2.91 12.60
C PRO A 629 11.64 2.14 11.68
N ASN A 630 12.57 1.35 12.24
CA ASN A 630 13.61 0.58 11.51
C ASN A 630 14.36 1.43 10.47
N LEU A 631 14.92 2.54 10.94
CA LEU A 631 15.75 3.44 10.14
C LEU A 631 16.79 4.12 11.02
N TRP A 632 17.89 4.55 10.41
CA TRP A 632 18.79 5.53 10.99
C TRP A 632 18.28 6.93 10.70
N ALA A 633 18.27 7.80 11.71
CA ALA A 633 18.04 9.24 11.55
C ALA A 633 19.26 10.02 12.05
N SER A 634 19.86 10.84 11.20
CA SER A 634 21.03 11.64 11.54
C SER A 634 20.71 12.73 12.57
N ALA A 635 21.74 13.41 13.08
CA ALA A 635 21.52 14.75 13.65
C ALA A 635 21.02 15.72 12.55
N PRO A 636 20.35 16.84 12.90
CA PRO A 636 19.89 17.80 11.91
C PRO A 636 20.99 18.33 10.97
N LEU A 637 20.69 18.46 9.69
CA LEU A 637 21.55 18.96 8.62
C LEU A 637 21.66 20.50 8.67
N THR A 638 22.18 21.07 9.76
CA THR A 638 22.26 22.55 9.92
C THR A 638 23.58 23.14 9.43
N GLU A 639 24.71 22.44 9.59
CA GLU A 639 26.04 22.96 9.24
C GLU A 639 27.03 21.91 8.71
N ALA A 640 26.71 20.61 8.81
CA ALA A 640 27.61 19.51 8.45
C ALA A 640 26.87 18.40 7.70
N GLU A 641 27.61 17.68 6.86
CA GLU A 641 27.11 16.52 6.12
C GLU A 641 26.79 15.37 7.08
N ALA A 642 25.71 14.64 6.81
CA ALA A 642 25.41 13.41 7.50
C ALA A 642 26.06 12.23 6.77
N TRP A 643 26.67 11.28 7.47
CA TRP A 643 27.16 10.06 6.83
C TRP A 643 26.83 8.81 7.65
N LEU A 644 26.57 7.72 6.94
CA LEU A 644 26.44 6.37 7.48
C LEU A 644 27.51 5.49 6.82
N ARG A 645 28.29 4.78 7.62
CA ARG A 645 29.51 4.10 7.23
C ARG A 645 29.49 2.64 7.68
N LEU A 646 30.00 1.78 6.81
CA LEU A 646 30.26 0.37 7.01
C LEU A 646 31.76 0.13 6.95
N ASP A 647 32.30 -0.57 7.95
CA ASP A 647 33.70 -0.98 8.04
C ASP A 647 33.82 -2.49 8.20
N TRP A 648 34.57 -3.16 7.33
CA TRP A 648 34.80 -4.60 7.43
C TRP A 648 36.15 -4.91 8.08
N ASP A 649 36.17 -5.96 8.91
CA ASP A 649 37.43 -6.48 9.48
C ASP A 649 38.32 -7.18 8.47
N ARG A 650 37.73 -7.60 7.36
CA ARG A 650 38.43 -8.22 6.24
C ARG A 650 37.87 -7.62 4.95
N PRO A 651 38.73 -7.32 3.96
CA PRO A 651 38.26 -6.79 2.69
C PRO A 651 37.20 -7.70 2.07
N VAL A 652 36.12 -7.10 1.55
CA VAL A 652 35.01 -7.82 0.90
C VAL A 652 34.96 -7.50 -0.59
N VAL A 653 34.47 -8.43 -1.40
CA VAL A 653 34.27 -8.21 -2.84
C VAL A 653 32.79 -7.91 -3.06
N ALA A 654 32.49 -6.67 -3.42
CA ALA A 654 31.12 -6.21 -3.66
C ALA A 654 30.89 -5.87 -5.14
N ARG A 655 29.66 -6.06 -5.60
CA ARG A 655 29.19 -5.69 -6.95
C ARG A 655 28.24 -4.51 -6.96
N GLU A 656 27.51 -4.28 -5.88
CA GLU A 656 26.48 -3.24 -5.85
C GLU A 656 26.27 -2.71 -4.43
N ILE A 657 25.98 -1.42 -4.33
CA ILE A 657 25.44 -0.78 -3.13
C ILE A 657 23.97 -0.43 -3.37
N VAL A 658 23.09 -0.85 -2.46
CA VAL A 658 21.66 -0.53 -2.51
C VAL A 658 21.27 0.28 -1.29
N LEU A 659 20.65 1.43 -1.54
CA LEU A 659 20.15 2.35 -0.52
C LEU A 659 18.62 2.40 -0.58
N VAL A 660 18.00 2.39 0.60
CA VAL A 660 16.56 2.59 0.77
C VAL A 660 16.38 3.75 1.74
N PHE A 661 15.80 4.83 1.24
CA PHE A 661 15.53 6.05 2.00
C PHE A 661 14.13 6.03 2.60
N ASP A 662 13.87 6.92 3.55
CA ASP A 662 12.52 7.14 4.07
C ASP A 662 11.73 8.02 3.09
N ASP A 663 10.58 7.54 2.62
CA ASP A 663 9.62 8.31 1.82
C ASP A 663 8.30 8.53 2.59
N ASP A 664 8.32 8.31 3.91
CA ASP A 664 7.16 8.38 4.81
C ASP A 664 5.98 7.47 4.39
N PRO A 665 6.02 6.18 4.74
CA PRO A 665 4.95 5.25 4.39
C PRO A 665 3.64 5.48 5.19
N ASP A 666 3.57 6.47 6.08
CA ASP A 666 2.30 6.86 6.73
C ASP A 666 1.45 7.76 5.82
N ILE A 667 2.09 8.54 4.94
CA ILE A 667 1.38 9.46 4.04
C ILE A 667 0.53 8.66 3.06
N GLU A 668 -0.77 8.89 3.10
CA GLU A 668 -1.71 8.38 2.12
C GLU A 668 -1.54 9.11 0.79
N LEU A 669 -1.01 8.40 -0.21
CA LEU A 669 -1.02 8.83 -1.60
C LEU A 669 -2.13 8.09 -2.34
N ASN A 670 -2.85 8.80 -3.21
CA ASN A 670 -3.82 8.20 -4.13
C ASN A 670 -3.73 8.87 -5.51
N THR A 671 -4.15 8.17 -6.55
CA THR A 671 -3.87 8.55 -7.95
C THR A 671 -4.72 9.68 -8.51
N LEU A 672 -5.87 9.96 -7.88
CA LEU A 672 -6.81 10.99 -8.29
C LEU A 672 -6.87 12.16 -7.29
N HIS A 673 -5.94 12.19 -6.33
CA HIS A 673 -5.78 13.20 -5.29
C HIS A 673 -7.09 13.58 -4.56
N HIS A 674 -7.88 12.57 -4.18
CA HIS A 674 -8.99 12.72 -3.23
C HIS A 674 -8.50 13.33 -1.91
N HIS A 675 -7.25 13.03 -1.54
CA HIS A 675 -6.49 13.72 -0.52
C HIS A 675 -5.21 14.25 -1.16
N ARG A 676 -4.90 15.52 -0.94
CA ARG A 676 -3.73 16.20 -1.52
C ARG A 676 -2.67 16.35 -0.45
N ASP A 677 -1.50 15.75 -0.69
CA ASP A 677 -0.29 16.15 0.02
C ASP A 677 0.26 17.43 -0.64
N PRO A 678 0.61 18.47 0.12
CA PRO A 678 1.12 19.72 -0.44
C PRO A 678 2.54 19.58 -1.03
N HIS A 679 3.27 18.51 -0.71
CA HIS A 679 4.63 18.30 -1.17
C HIS A 679 4.66 17.46 -2.45
N LEU A 680 5.25 18.00 -3.51
CA LEU A 680 5.44 17.26 -4.77
C LEU A 680 6.46 16.11 -4.63
N VAL A 681 7.36 16.22 -3.65
CA VAL A 681 8.35 15.21 -3.27
C VAL A 681 8.32 15.10 -1.74
N MET A 682 8.37 13.86 -1.23
CA MET A 682 8.24 13.61 0.21
C MET A 682 9.38 14.28 0.99
N PRO A 683 9.09 15.12 2.02
CA PRO A 683 10.13 15.86 2.74
C PRO A 683 11.20 15.01 3.40
N SER A 684 10.83 13.80 3.86
CA SER A 684 11.73 12.82 4.49
C SER A 684 12.74 12.20 3.52
N LEU A 685 12.47 12.28 2.21
CA LEU A 685 13.32 11.69 1.21
C LEU A 685 14.64 12.46 1.10
N VAL A 686 15.74 11.71 1.10
CA VAL A 686 17.06 12.27 0.82
C VAL A 686 17.08 12.82 -0.60
N ASP A 687 17.48 14.08 -0.75
CA ASP A 687 17.55 14.80 -2.02
C ASP A 687 18.92 14.61 -2.69
N THR A 688 19.99 14.99 -1.97
CA THR A 688 21.36 14.98 -2.49
C THR A 688 22.26 14.14 -1.59
N TYR A 689 22.98 13.20 -2.22
CA TYR A 689 23.93 12.32 -1.54
C TYR A 689 25.02 11.83 -2.50
N ARG A 690 26.10 11.33 -1.91
CA ARG A 690 27.15 10.59 -2.61
C ARG A 690 27.42 9.26 -1.93
N VAL A 691 27.84 8.29 -2.73
CA VAL A 691 28.27 6.98 -2.28
C VAL A 691 29.76 6.88 -2.51
N GLU A 692 30.48 6.49 -1.46
CA GLU A 692 31.93 6.42 -1.46
C GLU A 692 32.40 5.10 -0.86
N ILE A 693 33.56 4.63 -1.29
CA ILE A 693 34.18 3.39 -0.80
C ILE A 693 35.66 3.61 -0.49
N GLN A 694 36.25 2.73 0.31
CA GLN A 694 37.69 2.61 0.45
C GLN A 694 38.13 1.25 -0.12
N VAL A 695 38.93 1.29 -1.19
CA VAL A 695 39.53 0.08 -1.78
C VAL A 695 40.56 -0.51 -0.82
N ALA A 696 40.66 -1.84 -0.78
CA ALA A 696 41.51 -2.57 0.14
C ALA A 696 42.95 -2.03 0.17
N GLY A 697 43.39 -1.60 1.36
CA GLY A 697 44.73 -1.04 1.58
C GLY A 697 44.91 0.43 1.18
N SER A 698 43.84 1.13 0.78
CA SER A 698 43.83 2.58 0.56
C SER A 698 43.16 3.31 1.72
N GLU A 699 43.71 4.46 2.13
CA GLU A 699 43.06 5.37 3.08
C GLU A 699 42.15 6.40 2.38
N GLU A 700 42.25 6.51 1.05
CA GLU A 700 41.48 7.46 0.25
C GLU A 700 40.06 6.95 -0.04
N TRP A 701 39.07 7.83 0.08
CA TRP A 701 37.70 7.59 -0.34
C TRP A 701 37.58 7.78 -1.85
N THR A 702 37.04 6.78 -2.54
CA THR A 702 36.68 6.84 -3.95
C THR A 702 35.18 7.02 -4.08
N GLU A 703 34.74 8.10 -4.70
CA GLU A 703 33.34 8.33 -5.04
C GLU A 703 32.90 7.37 -6.16
N VAL A 704 31.81 6.63 -5.93
CA VAL A 704 31.23 5.71 -6.92
C VAL A 704 29.96 6.27 -7.56
N ALA A 705 29.25 7.15 -6.86
CA ALA A 705 28.09 7.85 -7.38
C ALA A 705 27.83 9.15 -6.62
N THR A 706 27.39 10.17 -7.35
CA THR A 706 26.75 11.37 -6.79
C THR A 706 25.36 11.52 -7.39
N VAL A 707 24.39 11.82 -6.54
CA VAL A 707 22.99 11.97 -6.91
C VAL A 707 22.46 13.26 -6.30
N ALA A 708 21.75 14.04 -7.11
CA ALA A 708 20.96 15.19 -6.69
C ALA A 708 19.53 15.04 -7.24
N ASP A 709 18.57 15.77 -6.67
CA ASP A 709 17.14 15.70 -7.03
C ASP A 709 16.60 14.25 -6.99
N ASN A 710 16.98 13.52 -5.93
CA ASN A 710 16.50 12.16 -5.76
C ASN A 710 15.01 12.16 -5.40
N ARG A 711 14.20 11.55 -6.26
CA ARG A 711 12.76 11.36 -6.06
C ARG A 711 12.37 9.89 -5.83
N ARG A 712 13.35 9.02 -5.59
CA ARG A 712 13.12 7.57 -5.43
C ARG A 712 13.57 7.09 -4.05
N ARG A 713 12.72 6.24 -3.44
CA ARG A 713 12.98 5.55 -2.18
C ARG A 713 14.16 4.59 -2.29
N ARG A 714 14.15 3.69 -3.28
CA ARG A 714 15.20 2.71 -3.54
C ARG A 714 16.18 3.19 -4.61
N ARG A 715 17.48 3.07 -4.36
CA ARG A 715 18.57 3.41 -5.30
C ARG A 715 19.61 2.31 -5.34
N SER A 716 19.97 1.89 -6.56
CA SER A 716 21.00 0.89 -6.85
C SER A 716 22.22 1.57 -7.45
N HIS A 717 23.41 1.21 -6.96
CA HIS A 717 24.69 1.75 -7.41
C HIS A 717 25.65 0.59 -7.70
N PRO A 718 25.71 0.12 -8.96
CA PRO A 718 26.68 -0.89 -9.37
C PRO A 718 28.10 -0.38 -9.17
N LEU A 719 28.96 -1.22 -8.60
CA LEU A 719 30.38 -0.92 -8.43
C LEU A 719 31.16 -1.23 -9.72
N PRO A 720 32.14 -0.40 -10.11
CA PRO A 720 32.96 -0.63 -11.28
C PRO A 720 33.64 -2.01 -11.27
N PRO A 721 33.62 -2.76 -12.39
CA PRO A 721 34.31 -4.05 -12.47
C PRO A 721 35.82 -3.86 -12.32
N GLY A 722 36.49 -4.79 -11.62
CA GLY A 722 37.95 -4.81 -11.47
C GLY A 722 38.50 -3.86 -10.40
N MET A 723 37.65 -3.21 -9.62
CA MET A 723 37.99 -2.30 -8.51
C MET A 723 38.75 -2.98 -7.35
N GLY A 724 38.67 -4.31 -7.23
CA GLY A 724 39.25 -5.06 -6.12
C GLY A 724 38.30 -5.18 -4.93
N ALA A 725 38.81 -5.68 -3.81
CA ALA A 725 38.06 -5.73 -2.56
C ALA A 725 38.00 -4.34 -1.90
N ILE A 726 37.02 -4.12 -1.03
CA ILE A 726 36.83 -2.87 -0.28
C ILE A 726 36.94 -3.12 1.23
N ASP A 727 37.52 -2.15 1.94
CA ASP A 727 37.64 -2.15 3.41
C ASP A 727 36.49 -1.37 4.08
N ALA A 728 35.91 -0.39 3.39
CA ALA A 728 34.81 0.42 3.89
C ALA A 728 33.91 0.96 2.78
N ALA A 729 32.67 1.28 3.13
CA ALA A 729 31.70 1.97 2.28
C ALA A 729 30.93 3.00 3.11
N ARG A 730 30.56 4.13 2.51
CA ARG A 730 29.70 5.11 3.17
C ARG A 730 28.77 5.82 2.19
N VAL A 731 27.63 6.24 2.72
CA VAL A 731 26.74 7.21 2.08
C VAL A 731 26.89 8.54 2.82
N VAL A 732 27.08 9.62 2.08
CA VAL A 732 27.17 10.99 2.61
C VAL A 732 26.01 11.80 2.06
N VAL A 733 25.14 12.26 2.94
CA VAL A 733 23.94 13.04 2.65
C VAL A 733 24.20 14.52 2.94
N THR A 734 23.87 15.36 1.97
CA THR A 734 24.05 16.82 2.08
C THR A 734 22.73 17.59 2.09
N ALA A 735 21.65 17.01 1.56
CA ALA A 735 20.34 17.63 1.55
C ALA A 735 19.19 16.60 1.56
N THR A 736 18.05 17.03 2.09
CA THR A 736 16.74 16.37 2.02
C THR A 736 15.74 17.29 1.31
N HIS A 737 14.57 16.78 0.97
CA HIS A 737 13.48 17.61 0.39
C HIS A 737 12.75 18.48 1.42
N GLY A 738 13.12 18.41 2.70
CA GLY A 738 12.56 19.30 3.74
C GLY A 738 12.71 18.79 5.17
N ALA A 739 12.96 17.49 5.38
CA ALA A 739 13.19 16.95 6.72
C ALA A 739 14.53 17.43 7.31
N PRO A 740 14.59 17.77 8.61
CA PRO A 740 15.83 18.23 9.22
C PRO A 740 16.92 17.15 9.27
N GLU A 741 16.57 15.86 9.34
CA GLU A 741 17.51 14.74 9.36
C GLU A 741 17.59 13.99 8.03
N ALA A 742 18.76 13.44 7.72
CA ALA A 742 18.86 12.34 6.78
C ALA A 742 18.27 11.06 7.39
N ARG A 743 17.39 10.38 6.65
CA ARG A 743 16.74 9.13 7.08
C ARG A 743 17.02 8.01 6.09
N ILE A 744 17.66 6.95 6.59
CA ILE A 744 18.03 5.77 5.77
C ILE A 744 17.44 4.53 6.43
N VAL A 745 16.64 3.81 5.66
CA VAL A 745 15.94 2.58 6.08
C VAL A 745 16.83 1.36 5.84
N ALA A 746 17.58 1.32 4.74
CA ALA A 746 18.52 0.24 4.48
C ALA A 746 19.77 0.72 3.73
N PHE A 747 20.94 0.25 4.17
CA PHE A 747 22.22 0.34 3.48
C PHE A 747 22.76 -1.08 3.28
N ARG A 748 22.67 -1.58 2.05
CA ARG A 748 23.10 -2.91 1.65
C ARG A 748 24.32 -2.86 0.74
N VAL A 749 25.16 -3.88 0.85
CA VAL A 749 26.32 -4.08 -0.01
C VAL A 749 26.29 -5.52 -0.48
N GLN A 750 26.11 -5.73 -1.78
CA GLN A 750 25.80 -7.04 -2.37
C GLN A 750 27.00 -7.62 -3.12
N GLU A 751 27.22 -8.93 -3.00
CA GLU A 751 28.31 -9.70 -3.67
C GLU A 751 28.11 -9.95 -5.17
#